data_AF-A0A661BWA8-F1
#
_entry.id   AF-A0A661BWA8-F1
#
_cell.length_a   1.000
_cell.length_b   1.000
_cell.length_c   1.000
_cell.angle_alpha   90.00
_cell.angle_beta   90.00
_cell.angle_gamma   90.00
#
_symmetry.space_group_name_H-M   'P 1'
#
loop_
_entity.id
_entity.type
_entity.pdbx_description
1 polymer ?
#
loop_
_entity_poly.entity_id
_entity_poly.type
_entity_poly.pdbx_seq_one_letter_code
_entity_poly.pdbx_strand_id
1 'polypeptide(L)'
;MSFLISISQKLTLIVFRKHIVKNILLGILSCLLLSTSMSAFSASSEFISVESFVTRPADMNGVKSYAVNIISFTQPFNVKEIKNISALDNELVYVTKVKVNNVVYYRLVSGNFSKLKQAQQHLSTVKKYFPGAWINIRRKVERQELNQILTERIVLPEFKRQIVTIPPVVMPVVAAKVIPEIKIKRNVSASVTPETIAETDSEVVKTSKVIKESKTFKAFKEKTEKPPEVDFAEKLLEQAKQEFLDRNYARVITISNKVIEIGSVEQKQKAMEFAGIARERQRKFAQAVAIYSRFLDLYPQSKLASKINIRLTGLKTMRLDPKVRLAKKQRKKTDENWKLYGSLSQYYRNGVVDRTSLESKQTNSSLVSDVNLFARRITDKSVLVMRLDAGLVNDFIDKDLETRLSRAMINYTNNEANYQLIGGRQSRTAKGVLGRFDGIVYRGLSDGDFNYSVYTGFPVQSSYDGFNPERRFVGGSLHFKPGEKMEMDVYVNHQQISGLTDRQAIGTEFQYRNDNGLLFGMIDYDIFYNELNNITAISNYRYTDKLSFNVTYDYRNSPLLTTQNALQGLSVESIEALQNLFTNKEIYQLAVDRTTKGQNLFIGTNYQINDSRQLYLSMSLSSVEASVESAGVAVAPSTSDINLSADYSQKGLLFNDDY
;
A
#
# COMPACT_ATOMS: atom_id res chain seq x y z
N MET A 1 -47.32 -49.24 17.45
CA MET A 1 -46.30 -49.21 16.38
C MET A 1 -46.64 -48.03 15.48
N SER A 2 -46.32 -46.82 15.93
CA SER A 2 -47.06 -45.61 15.55
C SER A 2 -46.12 -44.44 15.24
N PHE A 3 -45.10 -44.70 14.43
CA PHE A 3 -43.99 -43.77 14.20
C PHE A 3 -43.45 -43.92 12.77
N LEU A 4 -44.20 -43.46 11.76
CA LEU A 4 -43.74 -43.34 10.36
C LEU A 4 -44.65 -42.50 9.44
N ILE A 5 -45.92 -42.28 9.78
CA ILE A 5 -46.91 -41.64 8.88
C ILE A 5 -46.91 -40.09 8.94
N SER A 6 -46.19 -39.48 9.89
CA SER A 6 -46.19 -38.01 10.12
C SER A 6 -45.11 -37.21 9.35
N ILE A 7 -44.36 -37.83 8.44
CA ILE A 7 -43.27 -37.17 7.68
C ILE A 7 -43.66 -36.92 6.20
N SER A 8 -44.80 -37.46 5.73
CA SER A 8 -45.20 -37.41 4.31
C SER A 8 -45.87 -36.10 3.84
N GLN A 9 -46.00 -35.07 4.68
CA GLN A 9 -46.77 -33.84 4.36
C GLN A 9 -45.99 -32.51 4.50
N LYS A 10 -44.65 -32.53 4.64
CA LYS A 10 -43.82 -31.29 4.70
C LYS A 10 -42.68 -31.20 3.67
N LEU A 11 -42.70 -32.02 2.62
CA LEU A 11 -41.68 -32.04 1.55
C LEU A 11 -42.19 -31.64 0.16
N THR A 12 -43.47 -31.28 0.03
CA THR A 12 -44.13 -30.98 -1.26
C THR A 12 -43.95 -29.51 -1.70
N LEU A 13 -42.71 -29.02 -1.73
CA LEU A 13 -42.40 -27.68 -2.26
C LEU A 13 -40.98 -27.56 -2.86
N ILE A 14 -40.47 -28.64 -3.46
CA ILE A 14 -39.20 -28.67 -4.21
C ILE A 14 -39.42 -29.23 -5.63
N VAL A 15 -40.27 -28.58 -6.42
CA VAL A 15 -40.45 -28.82 -7.87
C VAL A 15 -40.65 -27.46 -8.57
N PHE A 16 -40.15 -27.35 -9.81
CA PHE A 16 -39.90 -26.10 -10.57
C PHE A 16 -38.76 -25.24 -9.98
N ARG A 17 -37.76 -24.76 -10.74
CA ARG A 17 -37.49 -24.82 -12.19
C ARG A 17 -36.17 -25.54 -12.52
N LYS A 18 -36.22 -26.73 -13.13
CA LYS A 18 -35.12 -27.23 -13.96
C LYS A 18 -35.18 -26.54 -15.34
N HIS A 19 -34.48 -25.42 -15.55
CA HIS A 19 -34.15 -24.95 -16.93
C HIS A 19 -33.01 -23.92 -17.08
N ILE A 20 -32.39 -23.39 -16.02
CA ILE A 20 -31.35 -22.33 -16.11
C ILE A 20 -29.95 -22.85 -15.72
N VAL A 21 -29.54 -23.99 -16.30
CA VAL A 21 -28.19 -24.57 -16.09
C VAL A 21 -27.49 -24.98 -17.40
N LYS A 22 -28.19 -24.97 -18.55
CA LYS A 22 -27.65 -25.50 -19.81
C LYS A 22 -27.09 -24.45 -20.79
N ASN A 23 -27.31 -23.15 -20.55
CA ASN A 23 -26.97 -22.08 -21.51
C ASN A 23 -25.80 -21.16 -21.08
N ILE A 24 -25.15 -21.41 -19.92
CA ILE A 24 -24.00 -20.61 -19.45
C ILE A 24 -22.65 -21.25 -19.84
N LEU A 25 -22.66 -22.52 -20.27
CA LEU A 25 -21.45 -23.26 -20.67
C LEU A 25 -21.11 -23.17 -22.17
N LEU A 26 -21.75 -22.27 -22.92
CA LEU A 26 -21.60 -22.14 -24.37
C LEU A 26 -21.30 -20.68 -24.81
N GLY A 27 -20.43 -20.01 -24.07
CA GLY A 27 -19.97 -18.64 -24.33
C GLY A 27 -18.45 -18.47 -24.31
N ILE A 28 -17.68 -19.55 -24.48
CA ILE A 28 -16.21 -19.57 -24.36
C ILE A 28 -15.58 -20.10 -25.66
N LEU A 29 -15.71 -19.35 -26.76
CA LEU A 29 -14.82 -19.44 -27.93
C LEU A 29 -14.88 -18.14 -28.75
N SER A 30 -13.88 -17.93 -29.62
CA SER A 30 -13.68 -16.78 -30.51
C SER A 30 -13.65 -15.38 -29.87
N CYS A 31 -12.44 -14.88 -29.61
CA CYS A 31 -11.85 -13.79 -30.42
C CYS A 31 -10.40 -13.50 -30.01
N LEU A 32 -9.49 -13.46 -31.00
CA LEU A 32 -8.05 -13.25 -30.82
C LEU A 32 -7.50 -12.79 -32.18
N LEU A 33 -6.73 -11.68 -32.25
CA LEU A 33 -5.71 -11.33 -33.27
C LEU A 33 -5.23 -9.86 -33.13
N LEU A 34 -3.90 -9.66 -33.12
CA LEU A 34 -3.02 -8.65 -33.80
C LEU A 34 -3.56 -7.24 -34.21
N SER A 35 -2.80 -6.13 -34.25
CA SER A 35 -1.34 -5.87 -34.02
C SER A 35 -1.04 -4.34 -33.88
N THR A 36 0.23 -3.95 -33.69
CA THR A 36 0.71 -2.63 -33.21
C THR A 36 1.58 -1.81 -34.19
N SER A 37 1.54 -0.46 -34.11
CA SER A 37 2.72 0.44 -34.34
C SER A 37 2.41 1.89 -33.87
N MET A 38 3.20 2.76 -33.21
CA MET A 38 4.59 2.98 -32.72
C MET A 38 5.24 4.27 -33.30
N SER A 39 5.62 5.24 -32.45
CA SER A 39 6.67 6.28 -32.66
C SER A 39 6.93 7.09 -31.35
N ALA A 40 8.05 7.83 -31.23
CA ALA A 40 8.54 8.39 -29.94
C ALA A 40 9.34 9.73 -30.04
N PHE A 41 9.58 10.45 -28.92
CA PHE A 41 10.28 11.77 -28.86
C PHE A 41 11.13 12.06 -27.59
N SER A 42 11.85 13.20 -27.51
CA SER A 42 12.94 13.51 -26.51
C SER A 42 12.76 14.78 -25.62
N ALA A 43 13.33 14.84 -24.38
CA ALA A 43 13.12 15.88 -23.31
C ALA A 43 13.15 15.45 -21.78
N SER A 44 14.21 15.76 -21.00
CA SER A 44 14.29 15.84 -19.50
C SER A 44 13.62 14.81 -18.53
N SER A 45 14.40 14.22 -17.61
CA SER A 45 13.94 13.23 -16.59
C SER A 45 13.06 13.79 -15.45
N GLU A 46 11.84 14.17 -15.78
CA GLU A 46 10.74 14.45 -14.84
C GLU A 46 10.03 13.15 -14.42
N PHE A 47 9.30 13.22 -13.31
CA PHE A 47 8.50 12.15 -12.69
C PHE A 47 9.24 10.81 -12.46
N ILE A 48 9.41 10.41 -11.20
CA ILE A 48 9.82 9.04 -10.84
C ILE A 48 8.61 8.37 -10.18
N SER A 49 7.54 8.15 -10.95
CA SER A 49 6.34 7.50 -10.42
C SER A 49 6.56 5.99 -10.28
N VAL A 50 5.98 5.41 -9.24
CA VAL A 50 6.05 3.97 -8.94
C VAL A 50 4.77 3.32 -9.46
N GLU A 51 4.87 2.72 -10.64
CA GLU A 51 3.70 2.18 -11.36
C GLU A 51 3.18 0.90 -10.72
N SER A 52 4.08 0.02 -10.27
CA SER A 52 3.72 -1.28 -9.71
C SER A 52 4.79 -1.83 -8.77
N PHE A 53 4.35 -2.67 -7.82
CA PHE A 53 5.24 -3.57 -7.09
C PHE A 53 5.13 -4.97 -7.72
N VAL A 54 6.28 -5.63 -7.79
CA VAL A 54 6.46 -6.98 -8.34
C VAL A 54 6.67 -7.94 -7.18
N THR A 55 7.53 -7.55 -6.24
CA THR A 55 7.91 -8.35 -5.06
C THR A 55 8.02 -7.41 -3.86
N ARG A 56 7.36 -7.76 -2.76
CA ARG A 56 7.40 -7.00 -1.51
C ARG A 56 7.73 -7.93 -0.34
N PRO A 57 8.96 -7.91 0.18
CA PRO A 57 9.30 -8.62 1.42
C PRO A 57 8.46 -8.09 2.59
N ALA A 58 8.01 -8.99 3.48
CA ALA A 58 7.15 -8.63 4.60
C ALA A 58 7.82 -7.62 5.55
N ASP A 59 9.06 -7.89 5.97
CA ASP A 59 9.78 -7.17 7.03
C ASP A 59 10.55 -5.91 6.55
N MET A 60 9.97 -5.22 5.57
CA MET A 60 10.51 -3.99 4.98
C MET A 60 10.60 -2.84 5.99
N ASN A 61 11.77 -2.68 6.63
CA ASN A 61 12.10 -1.58 7.55
C ASN A 61 12.28 -0.21 6.82
N GLY A 62 11.35 0.18 5.94
CA GLY A 62 11.35 1.44 5.19
C GLY A 62 12.37 1.53 4.06
N VAL A 63 12.16 2.49 3.15
CA VAL A 63 12.93 2.63 1.90
C VAL A 63 14.31 3.24 2.14
N LYS A 64 15.33 2.59 1.60
CA LYS A 64 16.74 2.96 1.71
C LYS A 64 17.25 3.67 0.45
N SER A 65 18.42 4.29 0.55
CA SER A 65 18.99 5.18 -0.48
C SER A 65 19.50 4.49 -1.74
N TYR A 66 19.72 3.17 -1.74
CA TYR A 66 20.29 2.46 -2.89
C TYR A 66 19.43 1.27 -3.32
N ALA A 67 19.33 1.07 -4.63
CA ALA A 67 18.69 -0.08 -5.27
C ALA A 67 19.47 -0.44 -6.54
N VAL A 68 19.00 -1.44 -7.29
CA VAL A 68 19.57 -1.85 -8.59
C VAL A 68 18.48 -1.76 -9.66
N ASN A 69 18.67 -0.91 -10.66
CA ASN A 69 17.87 -0.97 -11.89
C ASN A 69 18.34 -2.19 -12.69
N ILE A 70 17.40 -3.05 -13.05
CA ILE A 70 17.65 -4.38 -13.64
C ILE A 70 17.65 -4.29 -15.16
N ILE A 71 16.59 -3.68 -15.70
CA ILE A 71 16.33 -3.48 -17.11
C ILE A 71 15.43 -2.25 -17.27
N SER A 72 15.34 -1.70 -18.48
CA SER A 72 14.42 -0.60 -18.79
C SER A 72 13.91 -0.72 -20.21
N PHE A 73 12.61 -0.43 -20.37
CA PHE A 73 11.89 -0.48 -21.64
C PHE A 73 11.26 0.89 -21.91
N THR A 74 11.09 1.24 -23.17
CA THR A 74 10.43 2.49 -23.62
C THR A 74 8.91 2.36 -23.74
N GLN A 75 8.37 1.24 -23.24
CA GLN A 75 6.95 0.88 -23.18
C GLN A 75 6.71 0.15 -21.85
N PRO A 76 5.46 0.08 -21.36
CA PRO A 76 5.10 -0.84 -20.28
C PRO A 76 5.48 -2.28 -20.64
N PHE A 77 5.83 -3.09 -19.66
CA PHE A 77 6.24 -4.48 -19.85
C PHE A 77 5.65 -5.37 -18.76
N ASN A 78 5.19 -6.57 -19.13
CA ASN A 78 4.79 -7.56 -18.14
C ASN A 78 6.04 -8.13 -17.47
N VAL A 79 6.15 -7.94 -16.17
CA VAL A 79 7.35 -8.35 -15.42
C VAL A 79 7.48 -9.88 -15.37
N LYS A 80 6.37 -10.63 -15.49
CA LYS A 80 6.36 -12.10 -15.54
C LYS A 80 7.02 -12.66 -16.81
N GLU A 81 7.09 -11.88 -17.89
CA GLU A 81 7.69 -12.29 -19.17
C GLU A 81 9.21 -12.06 -19.21
N ILE A 82 9.79 -11.41 -18.18
CA ILE A 82 11.23 -11.21 -18.10
C ILE A 82 11.91 -12.54 -17.73
N LYS A 83 12.68 -13.08 -18.68
CA LYS A 83 13.51 -14.26 -18.46
C LYS A 83 14.46 -14.03 -17.27
N ASN A 84 14.52 -15.02 -16.38
CA ASN A 84 15.26 -15.00 -15.11
C ASN A 84 14.72 -14.03 -14.03
N ILE A 85 13.47 -13.54 -14.13
CA ILE A 85 12.88 -12.65 -13.12
C ILE A 85 12.95 -13.23 -11.70
N SER A 86 12.80 -14.55 -11.56
CA SER A 86 12.81 -15.26 -10.29
C SER A 86 14.13 -15.21 -9.51
N ALA A 87 15.21 -14.75 -10.16
CA ALA A 87 16.46 -14.43 -9.47
C ALA A 87 16.33 -13.22 -8.50
N LEU A 88 15.15 -12.59 -8.41
CA LEU A 88 14.86 -11.40 -7.59
C LEU A 88 13.75 -11.61 -6.55
N ASP A 89 13.18 -12.81 -6.41
CA ASP A 89 11.95 -13.06 -5.64
C ASP A 89 12.05 -12.83 -4.13
N ASN A 90 13.26 -12.71 -3.58
CA ASN A 90 13.52 -12.40 -2.17
C ASN A 90 13.80 -10.91 -1.91
N GLU A 91 13.72 -10.04 -2.92
CA GLU A 91 14.09 -8.62 -2.84
C GLU A 91 12.88 -7.68 -2.97
N LEU A 92 13.07 -6.40 -2.65
CA LEU A 92 12.06 -5.37 -2.96
C LEU A 92 12.09 -5.08 -4.47
N VAL A 93 11.14 -5.60 -5.24
CA VAL A 93 11.10 -5.42 -6.70
C VAL A 93 9.87 -4.59 -7.10
N TYR A 94 10.09 -3.57 -7.93
CA TYR A 94 9.07 -2.60 -8.33
C TYR A 94 9.40 -1.98 -9.69
N VAL A 95 8.41 -1.41 -10.37
CA VAL A 95 8.57 -0.67 -11.63
C VAL A 95 8.48 0.83 -11.37
N THR A 96 9.46 1.57 -11.88
CA THR A 96 9.43 3.05 -11.93
C THR A 96 9.25 3.52 -13.36
N LYS A 97 8.38 4.50 -13.57
CA LYS A 97 8.27 5.25 -14.83
C LYS A 97 9.11 6.52 -14.67
N VAL A 98 10.04 6.74 -15.59
CA VAL A 98 10.99 7.86 -15.54
C VAL A 98 11.19 8.45 -16.93
N LYS A 99 10.86 9.72 -17.11
CA LYS A 99 10.83 10.45 -18.40
C LYS A 99 12.21 10.83 -18.94
N VAL A 100 13.23 9.95 -18.89
CA VAL A 100 14.62 10.34 -19.23
C VAL A 100 14.74 10.71 -20.71
N ASN A 101 14.74 12.01 -21.00
CA ASN A 101 14.76 12.56 -22.36
C ASN A 101 13.50 12.11 -23.15
N ASN A 102 12.30 12.56 -22.72
CA ASN A 102 10.85 12.38 -23.10
C ASN A 102 10.42 10.96 -23.45
N VAL A 103 11.33 10.13 -23.93
CA VAL A 103 11.25 8.68 -23.87
C VAL A 103 10.97 8.30 -22.42
N VAL A 104 9.73 7.90 -22.18
CA VAL A 104 9.30 7.38 -20.89
C VAL A 104 9.91 6.00 -20.74
N TYR A 105 10.82 5.84 -19.77
CA TYR A 105 11.39 4.55 -19.44
C TYR A 105 10.64 3.94 -18.27
N TYR A 106 10.01 2.79 -18.51
CA TYR A 106 9.58 1.90 -17.46
C TYR A 106 10.80 1.05 -17.05
N ARG A 107 11.17 1.10 -15.77
CA ARG A 107 12.39 0.48 -15.24
C ARG A 107 12.04 -0.52 -14.15
N LEU A 108 12.48 -1.76 -14.32
CA LEU A 108 12.45 -2.74 -13.24
C LEU A 108 13.58 -2.41 -12.25
N VAL A 109 13.25 -2.31 -10.97
CA VAL A 109 14.19 -1.96 -9.89
C VAL A 109 14.10 -3.01 -8.78
N SER A 110 15.25 -3.48 -8.28
CA SER A 110 15.35 -4.49 -7.21
C SER A 110 16.18 -3.99 -6.03
N GLY A 111 15.75 -4.37 -4.84
CA GLY A 111 16.47 -4.27 -3.58
C GLY A 111 16.33 -2.96 -2.83
N ASN A 112 16.77 -2.99 -1.57
CA ASN A 112 16.49 -1.92 -0.60
C ASN A 112 17.66 -1.65 0.36
N PHE A 113 18.77 -1.13 -0.18
CA PHE A 113 20.06 -1.14 0.49
C PHE A 113 20.41 0.20 1.15
N SER A 114 20.91 0.13 2.39
CA SER A 114 21.33 1.30 3.17
C SER A 114 22.75 1.78 2.84
N LYS A 115 23.58 0.91 2.26
CA LYS A 115 24.99 1.19 1.95
C LYS A 115 25.29 0.80 0.50
N LEU A 116 26.04 1.63 -0.22
CA LEU A 116 26.43 1.38 -1.62
C LEU A 116 27.06 -0.01 -1.83
N LYS A 117 27.88 -0.48 -0.88
CA LYS A 117 28.50 -1.82 -0.91
C LYS A 117 27.47 -2.97 -0.97
N GLN A 118 26.33 -2.85 -0.30
CA GLN A 118 25.27 -3.86 -0.36
C GLN A 118 24.63 -3.89 -1.76
N ALA A 119 24.35 -2.72 -2.34
CA ALA A 119 23.86 -2.62 -3.72
C ALA A 119 24.88 -3.12 -4.76
N GLN A 120 26.19 -2.93 -4.52
CA GLN A 120 27.26 -3.51 -5.34
C GLN A 120 27.31 -5.05 -5.23
N GLN A 121 27.11 -5.61 -4.04
CA GLN A 121 27.01 -7.05 -3.83
C GLN A 121 25.79 -7.62 -4.56
N HIS A 122 24.60 -7.02 -4.38
CA HIS A 122 23.40 -7.42 -5.12
C HIS A 122 23.60 -7.34 -6.64
N LEU A 123 24.13 -6.23 -7.13
CA LEU A 123 24.45 -6.04 -8.54
C LEU A 123 25.37 -7.14 -9.10
N SER A 124 26.32 -7.64 -8.31
CA SER A 124 27.23 -8.72 -8.73
C SER A 124 26.54 -10.08 -8.87
N THR A 125 25.46 -10.32 -8.10
CA THR A 125 24.58 -11.49 -8.25
C THR A 125 23.65 -11.29 -9.45
N VAL A 126 22.94 -10.16 -9.49
CA VAL A 126 21.98 -9.78 -10.53
C VAL A 126 22.60 -9.78 -11.93
N LYS A 127 23.83 -9.28 -12.10
CA LYS A 127 24.50 -9.20 -13.42
C LYS A 127 24.79 -10.56 -14.06
N LYS A 128 24.68 -11.68 -13.34
CA LYS A 128 24.73 -13.03 -13.92
C LYS A 128 23.55 -13.30 -14.86
N TYR A 129 22.40 -12.70 -14.54
CA TYR A 129 21.14 -12.87 -15.26
C TYR A 129 20.77 -11.62 -16.08
N PHE A 130 21.12 -10.43 -15.56
CA PHE A 130 20.80 -9.12 -16.13
C PHE A 130 22.08 -8.28 -16.31
N PRO A 131 22.91 -8.57 -17.33
CA PRO A 131 24.23 -7.94 -17.49
C PRO A 131 24.16 -6.41 -17.63
N GLY A 132 23.04 -5.89 -18.16
CA GLY A 132 22.76 -4.46 -18.30
C GLY A 132 22.46 -3.70 -16.99
N ALA A 133 22.25 -4.38 -15.86
CA ALA A 133 21.84 -3.76 -14.61
C ALA A 133 22.82 -2.70 -14.06
N TRP A 134 22.33 -1.74 -13.28
CA TRP A 134 23.14 -0.68 -12.64
C TRP A 134 22.56 -0.20 -11.31
N ILE A 135 23.37 0.44 -10.47
CA ILE A 135 22.92 0.97 -9.17
C ILE A 135 22.09 2.23 -9.38
N ASN A 136 20.92 2.27 -8.74
CA ASN A 136 20.07 3.44 -8.63
C ASN A 136 20.27 4.09 -7.24
N ILE A 137 20.38 5.42 -7.20
CA ILE A 137 20.48 6.21 -5.97
C ILE A 137 19.15 6.95 -5.82
N ARG A 138 18.32 6.49 -4.89
CA ARG A 138 16.96 6.99 -4.73
C ARG A 138 16.93 8.43 -4.24
N ARG A 139 16.27 9.31 -4.98
CA ARG A 139 16.10 10.74 -4.60
C ARG A 139 15.29 10.86 -3.29
N LYS A 140 15.28 12.05 -2.67
CA LYS A 140 14.47 12.28 -1.44
C LYS A 140 12.98 12.04 -1.74
N VAL A 141 12.50 12.58 -2.85
CA VAL A 141 11.11 12.44 -3.35
C VAL A 141 10.75 10.98 -3.62
N GLU A 142 11.50 10.25 -4.47
CA GLU A 142 11.28 8.81 -4.72
C GLU A 142 11.26 7.99 -3.41
N ARG A 143 12.10 8.31 -2.42
CA ARG A 143 12.05 7.66 -1.11
C ARG A 143 10.82 8.04 -0.29
N GLN A 144 10.32 9.27 -0.39
CA GLN A 144 9.08 9.68 0.27
C GLN A 144 7.88 8.98 -0.38
N GLU A 145 7.78 8.98 -1.71
CA GLU A 145 6.73 8.29 -2.47
C GLU A 145 6.75 6.77 -2.25
N LEU A 146 7.90 6.10 -2.35
CA LEU A 146 7.99 4.66 -2.05
C LEU A 146 7.66 4.35 -0.60
N ASN A 147 8.07 5.18 0.38
CA ASN A 147 7.66 4.97 1.77
C ASN A 147 6.16 5.21 1.93
N GLN A 148 5.59 6.23 1.27
CA GLN A 148 4.16 6.52 1.29
C GLN A 148 3.37 5.36 0.68
N ILE A 149 3.70 4.87 -0.52
CA ILE A 149 2.97 3.77 -1.16
C ILE A 149 3.13 2.45 -0.37
N LEU A 150 4.31 2.20 0.22
CA LEU A 150 4.47 1.06 1.15
C LEU A 150 3.66 1.25 2.45
N THR A 151 3.40 2.48 2.88
CA THR A 151 2.64 2.80 4.10
C THR A 151 1.13 2.91 3.84
N GLU A 152 0.65 3.46 2.72
CA GLU A 152 -0.75 3.44 2.26
C GLU A 152 -1.17 2.03 1.75
N ARG A 153 -0.21 1.11 1.61
CA ARG A 153 -0.45 -0.34 1.52
C ARG A 153 -0.09 -1.08 2.84
N ILE A 154 -0.17 -0.40 3.97
CA ILE A 154 -0.19 -0.95 5.35
C ILE A 154 -1.39 -0.33 6.09
N VAL A 155 -1.49 1.00 6.05
CA VAL A 155 -2.67 1.80 6.31
C VAL A 155 -3.61 1.66 5.12
N LEU A 156 -4.34 0.55 5.13
CA LEU A 156 -5.35 0.15 4.16
C LEU A 156 -6.31 1.30 3.82
N PRO A 157 -6.86 1.37 2.60
CA PRO A 157 -8.21 1.89 2.44
C PRO A 157 -9.22 0.81 2.93
N GLU A 158 -10.27 1.09 3.71
CA GLU A 158 -10.90 2.36 4.10
C GLU A 158 -10.88 3.43 3.02
N PHE A 159 -11.89 3.32 2.14
CA PHE A 159 -12.36 4.35 1.22
C PHE A 159 -11.72 5.73 1.44
N LYS A 160 -10.78 6.12 0.56
CA LYS A 160 -10.68 7.52 0.19
C LYS A 160 -12.01 7.86 -0.49
N ARG A 161 -13.00 8.27 0.30
CA ARG A 161 -14.11 9.10 -0.18
C ARG A 161 -13.48 10.34 -0.78
N GLN A 162 -13.21 10.31 -2.09
CA GLN A 162 -13.42 11.52 -2.86
C GLN A 162 -14.84 11.95 -2.55
N ILE A 163 -15.00 13.20 -2.09
CA ILE A 163 -16.32 13.81 -2.00
C ILE A 163 -16.71 14.16 -3.44
N VAL A 164 -17.13 13.12 -4.18
CA VAL A 164 -18.16 13.32 -5.18
C VAL A 164 -19.36 13.83 -4.37
N THR A 165 -19.81 15.04 -4.66
CA THR A 165 -21.06 15.57 -4.12
C THR A 165 -22.22 14.85 -4.81
N ILE A 166 -22.43 13.60 -4.43
CA ILE A 166 -23.68 12.89 -4.66
C ILE A 166 -24.75 13.74 -3.94
N PRO A 167 -25.76 14.26 -4.64
CA PRO A 167 -26.85 14.97 -3.97
C PRO A 167 -27.48 14.00 -2.96
N PRO A 168 -27.84 14.45 -1.75
CA PRO A 168 -28.30 13.55 -0.70
C PRO A 168 -29.47 12.72 -1.22
N VAL A 169 -29.35 11.39 -1.15
CA VAL A 169 -30.48 10.49 -1.38
C VAL A 169 -31.49 10.80 -0.29
N VAL A 170 -32.51 11.57 -0.65
CA VAL A 170 -33.64 11.87 0.23
C VAL A 170 -34.36 10.55 0.45
N MET A 171 -34.06 9.91 1.58
CA MET A 171 -34.93 8.87 2.10
C MET A 171 -36.33 9.48 2.20
N PRO A 172 -37.37 8.89 1.57
CA PRO A 172 -38.72 9.35 1.79
C PRO A 172 -39.06 9.06 3.25
N VAL A 173 -38.97 10.08 4.09
CA VAL A 173 -39.52 10.05 5.44
C VAL A 173 -40.99 9.70 5.27
N VAL A 174 -41.40 8.54 5.80
CA VAL A 174 -42.80 8.15 5.89
C VAL A 174 -43.43 9.05 6.96
N ALA A 175 -43.73 10.29 6.56
CA ALA A 175 -44.26 11.31 7.43
C ALA A 175 -45.62 10.85 7.94
N ALA A 176 -45.79 10.85 9.26
CA ALA A 176 -47.09 10.64 9.88
C ALA A 176 -48.09 11.64 9.28
N LYS A 177 -49.26 11.12 8.85
CA LYS A 177 -50.22 11.86 8.02
C LYS A 177 -51.00 12.89 8.84
N VAL A 178 -50.37 14.03 9.12
CA VAL A 178 -50.98 15.19 9.79
C VAL A 178 -51.75 16.04 8.78
N ILE A 179 -52.88 16.58 9.22
CA ILE A 179 -53.89 17.29 8.41
C ILE A 179 -53.39 18.72 8.08
N PRO A 180 -53.61 19.23 6.85
CA PRO A 180 -53.12 20.56 6.47
C PRO A 180 -54.09 21.70 6.85
N GLU A 181 -53.56 22.75 7.48
CA GLU A 181 -54.22 24.07 7.50
C GLU A 181 -53.42 25.13 6.72
N ILE A 182 -54.12 25.70 5.74
CA ILE A 182 -54.07 27.06 5.18
C ILE A 182 -52.75 27.86 5.30
N LYS A 183 -52.13 28.16 4.15
CA LYS A 183 -51.03 29.14 4.03
C LYS A 183 -51.56 30.57 3.78
N ILE A 184 -50.95 31.56 4.43
CA ILE A 184 -50.96 32.96 4.01
C ILE A 184 -49.58 33.30 3.42
N LYS A 185 -49.54 33.99 2.27
CA LYS A 185 -48.29 34.45 1.62
C LYS A 185 -48.03 35.93 1.93
N ARG A 186 -46.76 36.30 2.08
CA ARG A 186 -46.24 37.62 1.66
C ARG A 186 -44.87 37.46 0.99
N ASN A 187 -44.68 38.16 -0.14
CA ASN A 187 -43.40 38.33 -0.81
C ASN A 187 -42.81 39.69 -0.41
N VAL A 188 -41.48 39.82 -0.35
CA VAL A 188 -40.76 41.06 -0.71
C VAL A 188 -39.46 40.65 -1.43
N SER A 189 -39.00 41.49 -2.37
CA SER A 189 -37.82 41.31 -3.21
C SER A 189 -36.91 42.55 -3.16
N ALA A 190 -35.59 42.40 -3.32
CA ALA A 190 -34.70 43.46 -3.83
C ALA A 190 -33.35 42.89 -4.29
N SER A 191 -32.69 43.61 -5.21
CA SER A 191 -31.35 43.32 -5.76
C SER A 191 -30.62 44.63 -6.06
N VAL A 192 -29.30 44.72 -5.83
CA VAL A 192 -28.49 45.87 -6.30
C VAL A 192 -27.05 45.45 -6.69
N THR A 193 -26.65 45.88 -7.89
CA THR A 193 -25.31 46.15 -8.46
C THR A 193 -25.55 47.21 -9.59
N PRO A 194 -24.56 47.84 -10.30
CA PRO A 194 -23.08 47.70 -10.29
C PRO A 194 -22.33 49.08 -10.29
N GLU A 195 -21.00 49.09 -10.56
CA GLU A 195 -20.27 49.95 -11.54
C GLU A 195 -18.76 49.48 -11.58
N THR A 196 -17.92 49.52 -12.64
CA THR A 196 -17.47 50.53 -13.65
C THR A 196 -16.55 51.62 -13.03
N ILE A 197 -15.46 52.14 -13.62
CA ILE A 197 -14.95 52.17 -15.03
C ILE A 197 -13.42 51.78 -15.11
N ALA A 198 -12.84 51.83 -16.31
CA ALA A 198 -11.47 51.47 -16.78
C ALA A 198 -10.64 52.70 -17.28
N GLU A 199 -9.35 52.51 -17.65
CA GLU A 199 -8.51 53.53 -18.35
C GLU A 199 -7.35 52.90 -19.18
N THR A 200 -6.72 53.67 -20.12
CA THR A 200 -5.74 53.26 -21.17
C THR A 200 -4.83 54.47 -21.55
N ASP A 201 -3.81 54.49 -22.44
CA ASP A 201 -3.24 53.60 -23.49
C ASP A 201 -1.76 54.01 -23.79
N SER A 202 -1.19 53.65 -24.97
CA SER A 202 0.00 54.23 -25.67
C SER A 202 1.41 53.79 -25.21
N GLU A 203 2.47 53.75 -26.04
CA GLU A 203 2.70 53.84 -27.51
C GLU A 203 4.00 53.04 -27.87
N VAL A 204 4.09 52.17 -28.89
CA VAL A 204 4.39 52.37 -30.34
C VAL A 204 5.86 52.66 -30.74
N VAL A 205 6.44 51.78 -31.60
CA VAL A 205 7.46 51.98 -32.71
C VAL A 205 8.01 50.57 -33.09
N LYS A 206 7.86 49.98 -34.30
CA LYS A 206 8.16 50.35 -35.73
C LYS A 206 9.68 50.25 -36.06
N THR A 207 10.24 49.75 -37.18
CA THR A 207 9.89 48.93 -38.39
C THR A 207 11.22 48.72 -39.19
N SER A 208 11.52 47.78 -40.12
CA SER A 208 11.03 46.45 -40.59
C SER A 208 11.95 45.92 -41.76
N LYS A 209 11.76 44.67 -42.25
CA LYS A 209 12.38 43.94 -43.41
C LYS A 209 13.51 42.92 -43.06
N VAL A 210 13.68 41.71 -43.63
CA VAL A 210 13.21 40.95 -44.84
C VAL A 210 14.09 41.05 -46.10
N ILE A 211 14.66 39.90 -46.53
CA ILE A 211 15.12 39.42 -47.88
C ILE A 211 16.15 38.27 -47.69
N LYS A 212 16.41 37.32 -48.59
CA LYS A 212 15.56 36.38 -49.37
C LYS A 212 16.47 35.24 -49.94
N GLU A 213 15.86 34.23 -50.53
CA GLU A 213 16.40 33.18 -51.44
C GLU A 213 17.51 33.63 -52.42
N SER A 214 18.36 32.79 -53.03
CA SER A 214 18.71 31.35 -52.96
C SER A 214 19.89 31.07 -53.93
N LYS A 215 20.48 29.86 -53.95
CA LYS A 215 21.05 29.23 -55.17
C LYS A 215 21.44 27.75 -55.00
N THR A 216 21.17 26.94 -56.01
CA THR A 216 21.62 25.54 -56.15
C THR A 216 22.88 25.46 -57.00
N PHE A 217 23.71 24.42 -56.78
CA PHE A 217 24.79 24.03 -57.68
C PHE A 217 24.75 22.52 -57.97
N LYS A 218 25.25 22.14 -59.15
CA LYS A 218 25.16 20.77 -59.69
C LYS A 218 26.19 19.83 -59.05
N ALA A 219 25.86 18.54 -59.04
CA ALA A 219 26.79 17.49 -58.61
C ALA A 219 27.95 17.31 -59.59
N PHE A 220 29.17 17.17 -59.06
CA PHE A 220 30.31 16.59 -59.75
C PHE A 220 30.51 15.14 -59.27
N LYS A 221 30.80 14.22 -60.19
CA LYS A 221 31.34 12.89 -59.88
C LYS A 221 32.84 12.93 -60.08
N GLU A 222 33.60 12.87 -59.00
CA GLU A 222 35.05 12.81 -59.04
C GLU A 222 35.55 11.48 -58.46
N LYS A 223 36.31 10.73 -59.25
CA LYS A 223 37.06 9.56 -58.76
C LYS A 223 38.30 10.08 -58.05
N THR A 224 38.31 10.07 -56.73
CA THR A 224 39.52 10.27 -55.94
C THR A 224 40.12 8.92 -55.54
N GLU A 225 41.30 8.61 -56.08
CA GLU A 225 42.17 7.62 -55.46
C GLU A 225 42.59 8.14 -54.08
N LYS A 226 42.54 7.28 -53.06
CA LYS A 226 42.86 7.70 -51.69
C LYS A 226 44.38 7.89 -51.56
N PRO A 227 44.86 8.95 -50.89
CA PRO A 227 46.29 9.11 -50.60
C PRO A 227 46.85 7.87 -49.88
N PRO A 228 48.11 7.47 -50.15
CA PRO A 228 48.66 6.19 -49.67
C PRO A 228 48.67 6.07 -48.13
N GLU A 229 48.78 7.18 -47.39
CA GLU A 229 48.67 7.20 -45.93
C GLU A 229 47.27 6.77 -45.44
N VAL A 230 46.21 7.06 -46.19
CA VAL A 230 44.82 6.75 -45.82
C VAL A 230 44.51 5.26 -45.96
N ASP A 231 45.12 4.58 -46.93
CA ASP A 231 45.01 3.11 -47.07
C ASP A 231 45.84 2.38 -46.00
N PHE A 232 47.05 2.88 -45.71
CA PHE A 232 47.86 2.38 -44.60
C PHE A 232 47.16 2.59 -43.24
N ALA A 233 46.45 3.71 -43.05
CA ALA A 233 45.65 3.97 -41.85
C ALA A 233 44.47 3.00 -41.67
N GLU A 234 43.83 2.52 -42.74
CA GLU A 234 42.76 1.51 -42.63
C GLU A 234 43.34 0.14 -42.24
N LYS A 235 44.49 -0.25 -42.81
CA LYS A 235 45.20 -1.48 -42.44
C LYS A 235 45.62 -1.47 -40.96
N LEU A 236 46.10 -0.34 -40.45
CA LEU A 236 46.35 -0.14 -39.02
C LEU A 236 45.06 -0.17 -38.18
N LEU A 237 43.94 0.34 -38.68
CA LEU A 237 42.65 0.26 -37.97
C LEU A 237 42.14 -1.18 -37.84
N GLU A 238 42.29 -2.01 -38.89
CA GLU A 238 41.99 -3.45 -38.79
C GLU A 238 42.94 -4.16 -37.81
N GLN A 239 44.23 -3.82 -37.81
CA GLN A 239 45.15 -4.37 -36.81
C GLN A 239 44.74 -3.96 -35.38
N ALA A 240 44.33 -2.71 -35.15
CA ALA A 240 43.83 -2.24 -33.86
C ALA A 240 42.55 -2.96 -33.41
N LYS A 241 41.69 -3.40 -34.34
CA LYS A 241 40.52 -4.24 -34.04
C LYS A 241 40.93 -5.63 -33.57
N GLN A 242 41.83 -6.31 -34.28
CA GLN A 242 42.28 -7.67 -33.90
C GLN A 242 42.95 -7.66 -32.52
N GLU A 243 43.90 -6.75 -32.29
CA GLU A 243 44.57 -6.58 -30.99
C GLU A 243 43.59 -6.24 -29.84
N PHE A 244 42.41 -5.68 -30.15
CA PHE A 244 41.36 -5.42 -29.17
C PHE A 244 40.54 -6.66 -28.83
N LEU A 245 40.32 -7.56 -29.80
CA LEU A 245 39.72 -8.89 -29.59
C LEU A 245 40.67 -9.77 -28.76
N ASP A 246 41.95 -9.78 -29.10
CA ASP A 246 43.05 -10.47 -28.38
C ASP A 246 43.35 -9.86 -27.00
N ARG A 247 42.66 -8.77 -26.64
CA ARG A 247 42.77 -8.03 -25.37
C ARG A 247 44.14 -7.41 -25.14
N ASN A 248 44.98 -7.29 -26.17
CA ASN A 248 46.26 -6.60 -26.15
C ASN A 248 46.09 -5.08 -26.17
N TYR A 249 45.38 -4.56 -25.16
CA TYR A 249 44.98 -3.16 -25.07
C TYR A 249 46.16 -2.18 -25.07
N ALA A 250 47.40 -2.64 -24.81
CA ALA A 250 48.59 -1.82 -24.98
C ALA A 250 48.89 -1.57 -26.47
N ARG A 251 48.95 -2.62 -27.30
CA ARG A 251 49.21 -2.50 -28.74
C ARG A 251 48.08 -1.77 -29.45
N VAL A 252 46.81 -2.00 -29.07
CA VAL A 252 45.64 -1.24 -29.56
C VAL A 252 45.86 0.27 -29.47
N ILE A 253 46.35 0.76 -28.33
CA ILE A 253 46.56 2.20 -28.12
C ILE A 253 47.71 2.72 -28.98
N THR A 254 48.82 1.98 -29.06
CA THR A 254 49.98 2.36 -29.90
C THR A 254 49.60 2.44 -31.38
N ILE A 255 48.80 1.49 -31.88
CA ILE A 255 48.32 1.49 -33.26
C ILE A 255 47.27 2.60 -33.48
N SER A 256 46.33 2.75 -32.54
CA SER A 256 45.31 3.81 -32.60
C SER A 256 45.91 5.21 -32.61
N ASN A 257 46.98 5.46 -31.84
CA ASN A 257 47.69 6.74 -31.87
C ASN A 257 48.24 7.06 -33.26
N LYS A 258 48.87 6.09 -33.94
CA LYS A 258 49.34 6.27 -35.33
C LYS A 258 48.18 6.60 -36.28
N VAL A 259 47.05 5.91 -36.16
CA VAL A 259 45.85 6.22 -36.99
C VAL A 259 45.27 7.61 -36.68
N ILE A 260 45.40 8.10 -35.44
CA ILE A 260 45.03 9.47 -35.06
C ILE A 260 45.96 10.52 -35.70
N GLU A 261 47.22 10.15 -35.97
CA GLU A 261 48.20 11.01 -36.64
C GLU A 261 47.96 11.06 -38.16
N ILE A 262 47.95 9.93 -38.87
CA ILE A 262 47.93 9.88 -40.35
C ILE A 262 46.56 9.62 -41.02
N GLY A 263 45.53 9.22 -40.26
CA GLY A 263 44.25 8.80 -40.84
C GLY A 263 43.37 9.92 -41.39
N SER A 264 42.41 9.56 -42.24
CA SER A 264 41.26 10.42 -42.57
C SER A 264 40.39 10.72 -41.33
N VAL A 265 39.55 11.75 -41.40
CA VAL A 265 38.70 12.19 -40.26
C VAL A 265 37.87 11.06 -39.64
N GLU A 266 37.33 10.14 -40.46
CA GLU A 266 36.56 8.99 -39.97
C GLU A 266 37.45 7.94 -39.28
N GLN A 267 38.65 7.69 -39.82
CA GLN A 267 39.64 6.78 -39.22
C GLN A 267 40.15 7.32 -37.88
N LYS A 268 40.48 8.62 -37.80
CA LYS A 268 40.87 9.29 -36.55
C LYS A 268 39.77 9.15 -35.49
N GLN A 269 38.50 9.32 -35.87
CA GLN A 269 37.36 9.13 -34.97
C GLN A 269 37.24 7.70 -34.45
N LYS A 270 37.30 6.69 -35.34
CA LYS A 270 37.27 5.26 -34.94
C LYS A 270 38.44 4.91 -34.02
N ALA A 271 39.65 5.37 -34.33
CA ALA A 271 40.85 5.13 -33.54
C ALA A 271 40.80 5.79 -32.15
N MET A 272 40.26 7.00 -32.02
CA MET A 272 40.01 7.62 -30.71
C MET A 272 38.99 6.83 -29.88
N GLU A 273 37.96 6.23 -30.49
CA GLU A 273 37.07 5.32 -29.75
C GLU A 273 37.84 4.09 -29.23
N PHE A 274 38.59 3.38 -30.08
CA PHE A 274 39.37 2.21 -29.67
C PHE A 274 40.41 2.54 -28.58
N ALA A 275 41.14 3.65 -28.71
CA ALA A 275 42.09 4.11 -27.70
C ALA A 275 41.41 4.39 -26.34
N GLY A 276 40.22 5.04 -26.36
CA GLY A 276 39.43 5.29 -25.16
C GLY A 276 38.95 4.00 -24.48
N ILE A 277 38.37 3.06 -25.24
CA ILE A 277 37.87 1.80 -24.70
C ILE A 277 39.02 0.92 -24.20
N ALA A 278 40.18 0.92 -24.87
CA ALA A 278 41.38 0.23 -24.40
C ALA A 278 41.86 0.79 -23.05
N ARG A 279 41.81 2.12 -22.83
CA ARG A 279 42.11 2.74 -21.53
C ARG A 279 41.06 2.42 -20.46
N GLU A 280 39.76 2.31 -20.81
CA GLU A 280 38.73 1.79 -19.89
C GLU A 280 39.04 0.36 -19.44
N ARG A 281 39.35 -0.55 -20.38
CA ARG A 281 39.62 -1.97 -20.10
C ARG A 281 40.86 -2.14 -19.22
N GLN A 282 41.88 -1.30 -19.39
CA GLN A 282 43.03 -1.20 -18.49
C GLN A 282 42.75 -0.53 -17.13
N ARG A 283 41.50 -0.13 -16.83
CA ARG A 283 41.08 0.64 -15.65
C ARG A 283 41.78 2.01 -15.51
N LYS A 284 42.38 2.54 -16.59
CA LYS A 284 43.09 3.83 -16.65
C LYS A 284 42.11 4.97 -16.90
N PHE A 285 41.07 5.06 -16.07
CA PHE A 285 39.86 5.86 -16.32
C PHE A 285 40.12 7.35 -16.57
N ALA A 286 41.09 7.97 -15.89
CA ALA A 286 41.45 9.39 -16.14
C ALA A 286 41.96 9.63 -17.57
N GLN A 287 42.67 8.66 -18.15
CA GLN A 287 43.18 8.74 -19.53
C GLN A 287 42.06 8.46 -20.55
N ALA A 288 41.10 7.58 -20.22
CA ALA A 288 39.90 7.41 -21.04
C ALA A 288 39.01 8.68 -21.04
N VAL A 289 38.83 9.32 -19.87
CA VAL A 289 38.13 10.62 -19.74
C VAL A 289 38.79 11.72 -20.57
N ALA A 290 40.12 11.77 -20.61
CA ALA A 290 40.85 12.74 -21.44
C ALA A 290 40.64 12.49 -22.93
N ILE A 291 40.73 11.23 -23.39
CA ILE A 291 40.51 10.86 -24.80
C ILE A 291 39.06 11.17 -25.23
N TYR A 292 38.07 10.81 -24.41
CA TYR A 292 36.66 11.04 -24.74
C TYR A 292 36.23 12.51 -24.67
N SER A 293 36.80 13.30 -23.75
CA SER A 293 36.57 14.75 -23.76
C SER A 293 37.14 15.33 -25.07
N ARG A 294 38.42 15.07 -25.36
CA ARG A 294 39.07 15.55 -26.59
C ARG A 294 38.38 15.07 -27.88
N PHE A 295 37.76 13.88 -27.88
CA PHE A 295 36.94 13.43 -28.99
C PHE A 295 35.73 14.34 -29.20
N LEU A 296 34.99 14.67 -28.14
CA LEU A 296 33.78 15.49 -28.23
C LEU A 296 34.12 16.96 -28.54
N ASP A 297 35.27 17.44 -28.06
CA ASP A 297 35.79 18.77 -28.37
C ASP A 297 36.15 18.90 -29.87
N LEU A 298 36.76 17.87 -30.47
CA LEU A 298 37.19 17.86 -31.88
C LEU A 298 36.10 17.42 -32.87
N TYR A 299 35.18 16.55 -32.45
CA TYR A 299 34.19 15.90 -33.32
C TYR A 299 32.77 15.91 -32.71
N PRO A 300 32.22 17.06 -32.28
CA PRO A 300 30.94 17.13 -31.57
C PRO A 300 29.75 16.62 -32.41
N GLN A 301 29.83 16.75 -33.75
CA GLN A 301 28.80 16.30 -34.70
C GLN A 301 29.05 14.89 -35.26
N SER A 302 29.98 14.11 -34.68
CA SER A 302 30.24 12.73 -35.13
C SER A 302 29.07 11.79 -34.82
N LYS A 303 28.81 10.82 -35.71
CA LYS A 303 27.92 9.68 -35.44
C LYS A 303 28.34 8.87 -34.19
N LEU A 304 29.59 8.96 -33.76
CA LEU A 304 30.10 8.33 -32.52
C LEU A 304 29.98 9.23 -31.27
N ALA A 305 29.68 10.52 -31.42
CA ALA A 305 29.70 11.48 -30.30
C ALA A 305 28.70 11.11 -29.19
N SER A 306 27.46 10.73 -29.54
CA SER A 306 26.45 10.27 -28.55
C SER A 306 26.96 9.06 -27.73
N LYS A 307 27.51 8.06 -28.42
CA LYS A 307 28.09 6.84 -27.83
C LYS A 307 29.26 7.16 -26.88
N ILE A 308 30.12 8.11 -27.26
CA ILE A 308 31.28 8.54 -26.47
C ILE A 308 30.87 9.43 -25.29
N ASN A 309 29.83 10.28 -25.43
CA ASN A 309 29.29 11.07 -24.34
C ASN A 309 28.65 10.20 -23.24
N ILE A 310 27.96 9.12 -23.61
CA ILE A 310 27.46 8.12 -22.65
C ILE A 310 28.62 7.49 -21.87
N ARG A 311 29.71 7.10 -22.55
CA ARG A 311 30.92 6.56 -21.90
C ARG A 311 31.59 7.58 -20.97
N LEU A 312 31.78 8.81 -21.43
CA LEU A 312 32.35 9.90 -20.63
C LEU A 312 31.52 10.20 -19.38
N THR A 313 30.19 10.20 -19.51
CA THR A 313 29.24 10.38 -18.40
C THR A 313 29.34 9.22 -17.40
N GLY A 314 29.44 7.97 -17.86
CA GLY A 314 29.70 6.81 -17.01
C GLY A 314 31.02 6.94 -16.23
N LEU A 315 32.09 7.36 -16.89
CA LEU A 315 33.39 7.53 -16.22
C LEU A 315 33.43 8.70 -15.24
N LYS A 316 32.76 9.83 -15.54
CA LYS A 316 32.63 10.98 -14.64
C LYS A 316 31.76 10.64 -13.41
N THR A 317 30.70 9.84 -13.57
CA THR A 317 29.82 9.42 -12.46
C THR A 317 30.38 8.27 -11.61
N MET A 318 31.36 7.50 -12.10
CA MET A 318 32.04 6.43 -11.34
C MET A 318 32.93 6.89 -10.16
N ARG A 319 33.01 8.19 -9.84
CA ARG A 319 33.85 8.70 -8.73
C ARG A 319 33.21 9.80 -7.89
N LEU A 320 32.37 9.40 -6.94
CA LEU A 320 32.07 10.19 -5.72
C LEU A 320 32.10 9.30 -4.45
N ASP A 321 33.06 8.38 -4.35
CA ASP A 321 33.48 7.76 -3.08
C ASP A 321 34.61 8.61 -2.46
N PRO A 322 34.39 9.31 -1.33
CA PRO A 322 35.45 10.05 -0.65
C PRO A 322 36.44 9.07 0.02
N LYS A 323 37.72 9.14 -0.36
CA LYS A 323 38.78 8.32 0.23
C LYS A 323 39.16 8.78 1.65
N VAL A 324 38.31 8.49 2.63
CA VAL A 324 38.74 8.50 4.04
C VAL A 324 39.65 7.28 4.26
N ARG A 325 40.92 7.52 4.58
CA ARG A 325 41.83 6.46 5.05
C ARG A 325 41.29 5.93 6.39
N LEU A 326 40.87 4.66 6.41
CA LEU A 326 40.50 3.99 7.66
C LEU A 326 41.75 3.74 8.51
N ALA A 327 41.99 4.62 9.50
CA ALA A 327 42.76 4.24 10.67
C ALA A 327 42.06 3.05 11.35
N LYS A 328 42.83 2.09 11.91
CA LYS A 328 42.30 0.99 12.73
C LYS A 328 41.80 1.54 14.09
N LYS A 329 40.70 2.28 14.08
CA LYS A 329 39.97 2.60 15.31
C LYS A 329 39.42 1.27 15.85
N GLN A 330 39.73 0.96 17.10
CA GLN A 330 39.23 -0.26 17.76
C GLN A 330 37.70 -0.33 17.65
N ARG A 331 37.14 -1.55 17.65
CA ARG A 331 35.69 -1.74 17.82
C ARG A 331 35.30 -1.13 19.18
N LYS A 332 34.78 0.10 19.17
CA LYS A 332 33.92 0.56 20.26
C LYS A 332 32.79 -0.48 20.37
N LYS A 333 32.41 -0.88 21.59
CA LYS A 333 31.12 -1.55 21.78
C LYS A 333 30.05 -0.67 21.11
N THR A 334 29.10 -1.30 20.43
CA THR A 334 27.95 -0.58 19.89
C THR A 334 27.02 -0.24 21.04
N ASP A 335 27.37 0.86 21.72
CA ASP A 335 26.58 1.48 22.77
C ASP A 335 25.13 1.65 22.29
N GLU A 336 24.20 1.47 23.21
CA GLU A 336 22.82 1.08 22.96
C GLU A 336 22.10 1.90 21.88
N ASN A 337 21.59 1.22 20.86
CA ASN A 337 20.83 1.85 19.77
C ASN A 337 19.39 2.17 20.21
N TRP A 338 19.26 3.11 21.14
CA TRP A 338 18.00 3.75 21.47
C TRP A 338 17.49 4.60 20.31
N LYS A 339 16.17 4.59 20.13
CA LYS A 339 15.42 5.47 19.24
C LYS A 339 14.19 5.96 19.98
N LEU A 340 14.02 7.28 20.03
CA LEU A 340 12.86 7.95 20.59
C LEU A 340 12.19 8.76 19.48
N TYR A 341 10.88 8.64 19.37
CA TYR A 341 10.02 9.44 18.49
C TYR A 341 8.77 9.84 19.28
N GLY A 342 8.16 10.95 18.92
CA GLY A 342 6.87 11.32 19.47
C GLY A 342 6.22 12.50 18.75
N SER A 343 4.96 12.74 19.06
CA SER A 343 4.19 13.91 18.65
C SER A 343 3.36 14.42 19.81
N LEU A 344 3.38 15.75 20.00
CA LEU A 344 2.34 16.49 20.69
C LEU A 344 1.50 17.17 19.60
N SER A 345 0.18 17.03 19.67
CA SER A 345 -0.75 17.70 18.76
C SER A 345 -1.94 18.22 19.55
N GLN A 346 -2.31 19.47 19.31
CA GLN A 346 -3.48 20.09 19.93
C GLN A 346 -4.37 20.67 18.82
N TYR A 347 -5.68 20.49 18.94
CA TYR A 347 -6.66 21.02 17.99
C TYR A 347 -7.96 21.36 18.71
N TYR A 348 -8.53 22.50 18.34
CA TYR A 348 -9.87 22.91 18.74
C TYR A 348 -10.89 22.34 17.76
N ARG A 349 -11.98 21.76 18.27
CA ARG A 349 -13.14 21.34 17.49
C ARG A 349 -14.32 22.21 17.88
N ASN A 350 -14.98 22.77 16.87
CA ASN A 350 -16.27 23.43 17.01
C ASN A 350 -17.26 22.75 16.06
N GLY A 351 -18.40 22.33 16.58
CA GLY A 351 -19.51 21.78 15.83
C GLY A 351 -20.76 22.62 16.07
N VAL A 352 -21.38 23.12 15.00
CA VAL A 352 -22.66 23.83 15.05
C VAL A 352 -23.60 23.18 14.05
N VAL A 353 -24.80 22.84 14.50
CA VAL A 353 -25.90 22.38 13.65
C VAL A 353 -26.86 23.54 13.46
N ASP A 354 -26.72 24.20 12.32
CA ASP A 354 -27.67 25.19 11.82
C ASP A 354 -28.82 24.49 11.06
N ARG A 355 -30.04 25.01 11.19
CA ARG A 355 -31.28 24.48 10.59
C ARG A 355 -32.21 25.65 10.31
N THR A 356 -32.69 25.77 9.07
CA THR A 356 -33.44 26.93 8.53
C THR A 356 -34.77 27.30 9.23
N SER A 357 -35.15 26.61 10.30
CA SER A 357 -36.37 26.83 11.08
C SER A 357 -36.19 26.60 12.60
N LEU A 358 -34.95 26.56 13.10
CA LEU A 358 -34.60 26.36 14.51
C LEU A 358 -33.36 27.21 14.85
N GLU A 359 -33.14 27.51 16.13
CA GLU A 359 -31.91 28.17 16.57
C GLU A 359 -30.68 27.27 16.32
N SER A 360 -29.55 27.89 15.99
CA SER A 360 -28.30 27.18 15.68
C SER A 360 -27.72 26.56 16.95
N LYS A 361 -27.77 25.22 17.05
CA LYS A 361 -27.29 24.50 18.23
C LYS A 361 -25.80 24.19 18.11
N GLN A 362 -25.00 24.65 19.06
CA GLN A 362 -23.63 24.14 19.24
C GLN A 362 -23.70 22.69 19.75
N THR A 363 -22.95 21.80 19.11
CA THR A 363 -22.94 20.34 19.34
C THR A 363 -21.56 19.77 19.65
N ASN A 364 -20.51 20.57 19.51
CA ASN A 364 -19.18 20.28 20.07
C ASN A 364 -18.43 21.60 20.29
N SER A 365 -17.72 21.73 21.40
CA SER A 365 -16.79 22.84 21.63
C SER A 365 -15.65 22.32 22.48
N SER A 366 -14.62 21.74 21.88
CA SER A 366 -13.60 20.99 22.64
C SER A 366 -12.17 21.32 22.22
N LEU A 367 -11.29 21.49 23.21
CA LEU A 367 -9.84 21.55 22.99
C LEU A 367 -9.25 20.18 23.30
N VAL A 368 -8.83 19.47 22.25
CA VAL A 368 -8.22 18.15 22.38
C VAL A 368 -6.71 18.26 22.26
N SER A 369 -5.98 17.63 23.19
CA SER A 369 -4.53 17.56 23.23
C SER A 369 -4.08 16.11 23.28
N ASP A 370 -3.48 15.60 22.19
CA ASP A 370 -3.00 14.22 22.07
C ASP A 370 -1.46 14.16 22.14
N VAL A 371 -0.94 13.18 22.86
CA VAL A 371 0.50 12.86 23.02
C VAL A 371 0.74 11.41 22.63
N ASN A 372 1.59 11.20 21.62
CA ASN A 372 2.05 9.88 21.21
C ASN A 372 3.57 9.79 21.39
N LEU A 373 4.05 8.78 22.11
CA LEU A 373 5.47 8.51 22.34
C LEU A 373 5.81 7.07 21.94
N PHE A 374 6.93 6.90 21.24
CA PHE A 374 7.51 5.61 20.89
C PHE A 374 8.99 5.59 21.27
N ALA A 375 9.39 4.66 22.12
CA ALA A 375 10.80 4.37 22.39
C ALA A 375 11.13 2.94 21.96
N ARG A 376 12.32 2.72 21.39
CA ARG A 376 12.86 1.39 21.09
C ARG A 376 14.35 1.32 21.39
N ARG A 377 14.76 0.29 22.14
CA ARG A 377 16.16 -0.13 22.33
C ARG A 377 16.37 -1.43 21.54
N ILE A 378 17.50 -1.55 20.87
CA ILE A 378 17.94 -2.80 20.23
C ILE A 378 19.32 -3.14 20.80
N THR A 379 19.46 -4.37 21.28
CA THR A 379 20.72 -5.00 21.63
C THR A 379 20.97 -6.20 20.72
N ASP A 380 22.13 -6.84 20.83
CA ASP A 380 22.46 -8.04 20.05
C ASP A 380 21.57 -9.25 20.41
N LYS A 381 20.90 -9.22 21.57
CA LYS A 381 20.10 -10.32 22.14
C LYS A 381 18.62 -10.02 22.30
N SER A 382 18.23 -8.75 22.35
CA SER A 382 16.87 -8.34 22.72
C SER A 382 16.41 -7.03 22.09
N VAL A 383 15.10 -6.89 21.98
CA VAL A 383 14.41 -5.67 21.53
C VAL A 383 13.42 -5.24 22.62
N LEU A 384 13.56 -4.01 23.10
CA LEU A 384 12.59 -3.36 23.98
C LEU A 384 11.86 -2.29 23.18
N VAL A 385 10.54 -2.25 23.24
CA VAL A 385 9.66 -1.23 22.67
C VAL A 385 8.74 -0.71 23.76
N MET A 386 8.63 0.61 23.90
CA MET A 386 7.65 1.26 24.79
C MET A 386 6.77 2.17 23.94
N ARG A 387 5.46 2.16 24.20
CA ARG A 387 4.49 3.07 23.55
C ARG A 387 3.56 3.70 24.58
N LEU A 388 3.33 4.99 24.42
CA LEU A 388 2.25 5.74 25.06
C LEU A 388 1.46 6.44 23.96
N ASP A 389 0.15 6.27 23.95
CA ASP A 389 -0.78 6.99 23.08
C ASP A 389 -1.92 7.48 23.98
N ALA A 390 -1.83 8.74 24.41
CA ALA A 390 -2.67 9.34 25.44
C ALA A 390 -3.17 10.72 24.99
N GLY A 391 -4.21 11.26 25.64
CA GLY A 391 -4.72 12.58 25.36
C GLY A 391 -5.63 13.14 26.44
N LEU A 392 -6.06 14.38 26.24
CA LEU A 392 -6.89 15.17 27.13
C LEU A 392 -7.94 15.92 26.28
N VAL A 393 -9.21 15.83 26.64
CA VAL A 393 -10.31 16.58 26.02
C VAL A 393 -10.86 17.53 27.07
N ASN A 394 -10.77 18.82 26.80
CA ASN A 394 -11.44 19.85 27.58
C ASN A 394 -12.68 20.27 26.78
N ASP A 395 -13.88 19.87 27.20
CA ASP A 395 -15.12 20.27 26.52
C ASP A 395 -15.71 21.51 27.21
N PHE A 396 -15.93 22.56 26.43
CA PHE A 396 -16.40 23.87 26.89
C PHE A 396 -17.93 24.01 26.90
N ILE A 397 -18.67 23.04 26.36
CA ILE A 397 -20.14 22.99 26.49
C ILE A 397 -20.48 22.49 27.89
N ASP A 398 -20.05 21.27 28.19
CA ASP A 398 -20.38 20.58 29.45
C ASP A 398 -19.40 20.95 30.58
N LYS A 399 -18.24 21.55 30.24
CA LYS A 399 -17.16 22.04 31.14
C LYS A 399 -16.34 20.95 31.81
N ASP A 400 -16.36 19.75 31.23
CA ASP A 400 -15.63 18.58 31.71
C ASP A 400 -14.25 18.42 31.08
N LEU A 401 -13.36 17.75 31.83
CA LEU A 401 -11.98 17.48 31.45
C LEU A 401 -11.70 15.96 31.41
N GLU A 402 -11.93 15.36 30.26
CA GLU A 402 -11.77 13.92 30.06
C GLU A 402 -10.31 13.53 29.76
N THR A 403 -9.78 12.50 30.44
CA THR A 403 -8.50 11.88 30.06
C THR A 403 -8.70 10.70 29.12
N ARG A 404 -7.75 10.46 28.22
CA ARG A 404 -7.78 9.37 27.24
C ARG A 404 -6.46 8.60 27.30
N LEU A 405 -6.55 7.28 27.48
CA LEU A 405 -5.41 6.37 27.39
C LEU A 405 -5.72 5.25 26.40
N SER A 406 -5.20 5.37 25.18
CA SER A 406 -5.44 4.40 24.09
C SER A 406 -4.46 3.23 24.13
N ARG A 407 -3.19 3.48 24.44
CA ARG A 407 -2.14 2.48 24.70
C ARG A 407 -1.11 3.02 25.69
N ALA A 408 -0.56 2.14 26.51
CA ALA A 408 0.49 2.42 27.48
C ALA A 408 1.21 1.10 27.78
N MET A 409 2.09 0.67 26.89
CA MET A 409 2.66 -0.69 26.91
C MET A 409 4.17 -0.75 26.78
N ILE A 410 4.74 -1.79 27.39
CA ILE A 410 6.14 -2.20 27.26
C ILE A 410 6.16 -3.61 26.65
N ASN A 411 6.77 -3.75 25.47
CA ASN A 411 7.06 -5.03 24.82
C ASN A 411 8.57 -5.30 24.91
N TYR A 412 8.94 -6.42 25.54
CA TYR A 412 10.31 -6.93 25.59
C TYR A 412 10.37 -8.27 24.86
N THR A 413 11.22 -8.36 23.84
CA THR A 413 11.48 -9.59 23.07
C THR A 413 12.92 -10.02 23.27
N ASN A 414 13.14 -11.28 23.62
CA ASN A 414 14.46 -11.91 23.77
C ASN A 414 14.65 -12.94 22.64
N ASN A 415 15.67 -12.72 21.81
CA ASN A 415 15.97 -13.49 20.61
C ASN A 415 17.00 -14.61 20.87
N GLU A 416 17.51 -14.73 22.10
CA GLU A 416 18.43 -15.79 22.52
C GLU A 416 17.70 -16.87 23.33
N ALA A 417 16.71 -16.46 24.12
CA ALA A 417 15.81 -17.35 24.86
C ALA A 417 14.42 -17.49 24.21
N ASN A 418 14.25 -16.99 22.98
CA ASN A 418 13.06 -17.12 22.14
C ASN A 418 11.73 -16.87 22.88
N TYR A 419 11.57 -15.69 23.47
CA TYR A 419 10.29 -15.29 24.08
C TYR A 419 9.99 -13.80 23.93
N GLN A 420 8.71 -13.45 24.10
CA GLN A 420 8.21 -12.09 24.15
C GLN A 420 7.30 -11.89 25.37
N LEU A 421 7.46 -10.75 26.04
CA LEU A 421 6.61 -10.26 27.12
C LEU A 421 6.01 -8.91 26.70
N ILE A 422 4.71 -8.71 26.92
CA ILE A 422 4.02 -7.43 26.67
C ILE A 422 3.17 -7.07 27.88
N GLY A 423 3.48 -5.98 28.57
CA GLY A 423 2.74 -5.49 29.73
C GLY A 423 2.14 -4.10 29.51
N GLY A 424 0.98 -3.84 30.11
CA GLY A 424 0.29 -2.54 30.11
C GLY A 424 -0.93 -2.48 29.18
N ARG A 425 -1.41 -1.25 28.87
CA ARG A 425 -2.59 -1.01 28.03
C ARG A 425 -2.29 -1.28 26.56
N GLN A 426 -2.93 -2.30 26.00
CA GLN A 426 -2.63 -2.84 24.67
C GLN A 426 -3.89 -3.23 23.89
N SER A 427 -3.76 -3.48 22.59
CA SER A 427 -4.87 -3.88 21.71
C SER A 427 -4.43 -4.87 20.64
N ARG A 428 -5.31 -5.84 20.31
CA ARG A 428 -5.08 -6.93 19.33
C ARG A 428 -3.85 -7.83 19.55
N THR A 429 -3.19 -7.77 20.72
CA THR A 429 -2.01 -8.60 21.05
C THR A 429 -2.37 -9.98 21.63
N ALA A 430 -3.59 -10.14 22.15
CA ALA A 430 -4.12 -11.42 22.65
C ALA A 430 -5.31 -11.86 21.79
N LYS A 431 -5.33 -13.11 21.35
CA LYS A 431 -6.36 -13.67 20.45
C LYS A 431 -7.64 -13.98 21.23
N GLY A 432 -8.81 -13.78 20.62
CA GLY A 432 -10.10 -13.91 21.30
C GLY A 432 -10.35 -12.93 22.46
N VAL A 433 -9.41 -12.01 22.76
CA VAL A 433 -9.61 -10.87 23.67
C VAL A 433 -10.04 -9.68 22.82
N LEU A 434 -11.25 -9.19 23.06
CA LEU A 434 -11.92 -8.23 22.20
C LEU A 434 -11.56 -6.80 22.63
N GLY A 435 -11.12 -5.96 21.68
CA GLY A 435 -10.85 -4.54 21.91
C GLY A 435 -9.46 -4.22 22.52
N ARG A 436 -9.47 -3.52 23.67
CA ARG A 436 -8.28 -3.15 24.46
C ARG A 436 -8.29 -3.91 25.80
N PHE A 437 -7.14 -4.01 26.43
CA PHE A 437 -7.03 -4.45 27.82
C PHE A 437 -5.78 -3.90 28.50
N ASP A 438 -5.84 -3.83 29.83
CA ASP A 438 -4.70 -3.61 30.72
C ASP A 438 -4.23 -4.97 31.25
N GLY A 439 -3.03 -5.42 30.90
CA GLY A 439 -2.62 -6.77 31.29
C GLY A 439 -1.23 -7.19 30.82
N ILE A 440 -0.97 -8.49 30.92
CA ILE A 440 0.30 -9.14 30.57
C ILE A 440 0.04 -10.23 29.51
N VAL A 441 0.88 -10.26 28.49
CA VAL A 441 1.00 -11.34 27.49
C VAL A 441 2.40 -11.92 27.59
N TYR A 442 2.51 -13.23 27.81
CA TYR A 442 3.72 -14.00 27.52
C TYR A 442 3.52 -14.75 26.20
N ARG A 443 4.55 -14.78 25.35
CA ARG A 443 4.59 -15.56 24.13
C ARG A 443 5.90 -16.33 24.05
N GLY A 444 5.81 -17.66 23.99
CA GLY A 444 6.91 -18.51 23.57
C GLY A 444 7.06 -18.44 22.05
N LEU A 445 8.25 -18.07 21.60
CA LEU A 445 8.66 -18.20 20.22
C LEU A 445 9.34 -19.57 20.08
N SER A 446 9.03 -20.33 19.04
CA SER A 446 9.73 -21.58 18.75
C SER A 446 10.48 -21.45 17.44
N ASP A 447 11.60 -22.17 17.30
CA ASP A 447 12.38 -22.24 16.05
C ASP A 447 11.71 -23.17 15.01
N GLY A 448 10.39 -23.05 14.84
CA GLY A 448 9.56 -23.90 13.98
C GLY A 448 8.13 -23.34 13.82
N ASP A 449 7.26 -24.14 13.21
CA ASP A 449 5.95 -23.68 12.72
C ASP A 449 4.90 -23.33 13.78
N PHE A 450 5.21 -23.40 15.08
CA PHE A 450 4.28 -23.22 16.19
C PHE A 450 4.77 -22.15 17.18
N ASN A 451 3.88 -21.25 17.61
CA ASN A 451 4.12 -20.25 18.65
C ASN A 451 2.95 -20.28 19.63
N TYR A 452 3.19 -20.23 20.93
CA TYR A 452 2.13 -20.19 21.94
C TYR A 452 2.15 -18.87 22.71
N SER A 453 0.97 -18.35 23.04
CA SER A 453 0.81 -17.19 23.93
C SER A 453 -0.12 -17.53 25.09
N VAL A 454 0.15 -16.95 26.26
CA VAL A 454 -0.71 -16.99 27.46
C VAL A 454 -0.87 -15.56 27.95
N TYR A 455 -2.09 -15.17 28.32
CA TYR A 455 -2.42 -13.78 28.60
C TYR A 455 -3.51 -13.63 29.66
N THR A 456 -3.42 -12.57 30.46
CA THR A 456 -4.39 -12.20 31.48
C THR A 456 -4.39 -10.69 31.71
N GLY A 457 -5.52 -10.14 32.12
CA GLY A 457 -5.70 -8.71 32.33
C GLY A 457 -7.16 -8.32 32.50
N PHE A 458 -7.42 -7.04 32.30
CA PHE A 458 -8.70 -6.38 32.55
C PHE A 458 -9.19 -5.73 31.24
N PRO A 459 -10.36 -6.11 30.69
CA PRO A 459 -10.88 -5.54 29.44
C PRO A 459 -11.16 -4.04 29.55
N VAL A 460 -10.89 -3.31 28.48
CA VAL A 460 -11.03 -1.85 28.38
C VAL A 460 -11.87 -1.54 27.14
N GLN A 461 -13.09 -1.01 27.32
CA GLN A 461 -14.02 -0.77 26.21
C GLN A 461 -13.67 0.52 25.49
N SER A 462 -13.61 1.64 26.21
CA SER A 462 -13.26 2.97 25.69
C SER A 462 -11.78 3.31 25.90
N SER A 463 -11.29 4.34 25.22
CA SER A 463 -10.00 4.97 25.60
C SER A 463 -10.12 5.84 26.85
N TYR A 464 -11.36 6.18 27.24
CA TYR A 464 -11.69 6.99 28.40
C TYR A 464 -11.79 6.18 29.70
N ASP A 465 -11.99 4.86 29.61
CA ASP A 465 -12.12 4.00 30.78
C ASP A 465 -10.83 3.97 31.60
N GLY A 466 -10.97 4.07 32.92
CA GLY A 466 -9.90 3.79 33.87
C GLY A 466 -9.54 2.30 33.95
N PHE A 467 -8.97 1.91 35.08
CA PHE A 467 -8.76 0.50 35.44
C PHE A 467 -10.01 -0.03 36.15
N ASN A 468 -10.53 -1.19 35.72
CA ASN A 468 -11.69 -1.84 36.34
C ASN A 468 -11.30 -3.27 36.80
N PRO A 469 -11.20 -3.53 38.12
CA PRO A 469 -10.77 -4.83 38.65
C PRO A 469 -11.83 -5.93 38.50
N GLU A 470 -13.11 -5.58 38.44
CA GLU A 470 -14.22 -6.54 38.42
C GLU A 470 -14.31 -7.29 37.08
N ARG A 471 -13.82 -6.67 36.01
CA ARG A 471 -13.72 -7.26 34.67
C ARG A 471 -12.33 -7.82 34.46
N ARG A 472 -12.18 -9.15 34.47
CA ARG A 472 -10.89 -9.83 34.30
C ARG A 472 -10.97 -11.02 33.35
N PHE A 473 -9.87 -11.37 32.70
CA PHE A 473 -9.79 -12.55 31.84
C PHE A 473 -8.48 -13.32 32.00
N VAL A 474 -8.52 -14.59 31.58
CA VAL A 474 -7.33 -15.42 31.32
C VAL A 474 -7.55 -16.21 30.04
N GLY A 475 -6.53 -16.34 29.21
CA GLY A 475 -6.61 -17.10 27.97
C GLY A 475 -5.25 -17.47 27.41
N GLY A 476 -5.28 -18.19 26.29
CA GLY A 476 -4.09 -18.60 25.56
C GLY A 476 -4.40 -18.95 24.11
N SER A 477 -3.37 -18.90 23.27
CA SER A 477 -3.48 -19.12 21.83
C SER A 477 -2.30 -19.88 21.26
N LEU A 478 -2.56 -20.85 20.39
CA LEU A 478 -1.58 -21.50 19.54
C LEU A 478 -1.64 -20.92 18.12
N HIS A 479 -0.60 -20.21 17.71
CA HIS A 479 -0.37 -19.82 16.33
C HIS A 479 0.43 -20.91 15.62
N PHE A 480 0.01 -21.35 14.44
CA PHE A 480 0.73 -22.32 13.64
C PHE A 480 0.54 -22.19 12.13
N LYS A 481 1.41 -22.86 11.36
CA LYS A 481 1.39 -22.85 9.90
C LYS A 481 1.19 -24.27 9.34
N PRO A 482 -0.05 -24.68 9.01
CA PRO A 482 -0.29 -25.99 8.41
C PRO A 482 0.23 -26.13 6.96
N GLY A 483 0.79 -25.07 6.37
CA GLY A 483 1.57 -25.09 5.13
C GLY A 483 1.98 -23.68 4.70
N GLU A 484 2.91 -23.56 3.74
CA GLU A 484 3.51 -22.27 3.30
C GLU A 484 2.50 -21.14 2.99
N LYS A 485 1.29 -21.52 2.57
CA LYS A 485 0.21 -20.63 2.12
C LYS A 485 -0.87 -20.39 3.17
N MET A 486 -0.77 -20.99 4.36
CA MET A 486 -1.79 -20.91 5.40
C MET A 486 -1.18 -20.66 6.79
N GLU A 487 -1.71 -19.65 7.47
CA GLU A 487 -1.42 -19.34 8.87
C GLU A 487 -2.72 -19.46 9.67
N MET A 488 -2.65 -19.99 10.89
CA MET A 488 -3.83 -20.27 11.72
C MET A 488 -3.52 -19.98 13.19
N ASP A 489 -4.40 -19.26 13.86
CA ASP A 489 -4.41 -19.10 15.31
C ASP A 489 -5.62 -19.87 15.86
N VAL A 490 -5.43 -20.66 16.91
CA VAL A 490 -6.52 -21.24 17.72
C VAL A 490 -6.38 -20.70 19.13
N TYR A 491 -7.47 -20.27 19.76
CA TYR A 491 -7.46 -19.64 21.07
C TYR A 491 -8.58 -20.13 21.99
N VAL A 492 -8.31 -20.01 23.29
CA VAL A 492 -9.29 -20.14 24.38
C VAL A 492 -9.21 -18.91 25.28
N ASN A 493 -10.35 -18.44 25.77
CA ASN A 493 -10.45 -17.27 26.63
C ASN A 493 -11.60 -17.41 27.64
N HIS A 494 -11.31 -17.21 28.93
CA HIS A 494 -12.28 -17.19 30.03
C HIS A 494 -12.31 -15.79 30.64
N GLN A 495 -13.47 -15.14 30.60
CA GLN A 495 -13.70 -13.78 31.09
C GLN A 495 -14.70 -13.80 32.25
N GLN A 496 -14.52 -12.89 33.21
CA GLN A 496 -15.37 -12.72 34.38
C GLN A 496 -15.72 -11.25 34.59
N ILE A 497 -16.91 -11.02 35.14
CA ILE A 497 -17.43 -9.71 35.54
C ILE A 497 -18.15 -9.86 36.90
N SER A 498 -17.74 -9.11 37.92
CA SER A 498 -18.39 -9.11 39.25
C SER A 498 -18.60 -10.52 39.83
N GLY A 499 -17.59 -11.39 39.67
CA GLY A 499 -17.63 -12.80 40.07
C GLY A 499 -18.43 -13.74 39.16
N LEU A 500 -19.25 -13.23 38.23
CA LEU A 500 -19.93 -14.02 37.19
C LEU A 500 -19.00 -14.39 36.04
N THR A 501 -19.40 -15.36 35.22
CA THR A 501 -18.74 -15.66 33.95
C THR A 501 -19.21 -14.66 32.90
N ASP A 502 -18.33 -13.78 32.42
CA ASP A 502 -18.70 -12.79 31.39
C ASP A 502 -18.79 -13.46 30.01
N ARG A 503 -17.84 -14.36 29.70
CA ARG A 503 -17.69 -15.04 28.40
C ARG A 503 -16.73 -16.23 28.52
N GLN A 504 -16.97 -17.35 27.84
CA GLN A 504 -16.00 -18.45 27.69
C GLN A 504 -15.90 -18.85 26.22
N ALA A 505 -14.90 -18.36 25.51
CA ALA A 505 -14.78 -18.56 24.07
C ALA A 505 -13.67 -19.56 23.70
N ILE A 506 -13.99 -20.45 22.76
CA ILE A 506 -13.02 -21.13 21.91
C ILE A 506 -13.18 -20.60 20.48
N GLY A 507 -12.08 -20.38 19.78
CA GLY A 507 -12.16 -19.86 18.42
C GLY A 507 -10.88 -20.02 17.63
N THR A 508 -10.96 -19.64 16.37
CA THR A 508 -9.83 -19.64 15.44
C THR A 508 -9.89 -18.44 14.50
N GLU A 509 -8.71 -17.92 14.17
CA GLU A 509 -8.49 -17.02 13.04
C GLU A 509 -7.59 -17.78 12.04
N PHE A 510 -7.86 -17.68 10.74
CA PHE A 510 -7.00 -18.25 9.72
C PHE A 510 -6.79 -17.30 8.54
N GLN A 511 -5.65 -17.45 7.88
CA GLN A 511 -5.30 -16.67 6.70
C GLN A 511 -4.66 -17.59 5.65
N TYR A 512 -5.33 -17.75 4.51
CA TYR A 512 -4.81 -18.40 3.32
C TYR A 512 -4.41 -17.35 2.27
N ARG A 513 -3.21 -17.47 1.69
CA ARG A 513 -2.67 -16.50 0.72
C ARG A 513 -1.94 -17.21 -0.43
N ASN A 514 -2.23 -16.79 -1.66
CA ASN A 514 -1.51 -17.21 -2.87
C ASN A 514 -1.41 -16.06 -3.89
N ASP A 515 -0.81 -16.31 -5.05
CA ASP A 515 -0.55 -15.28 -6.07
C ASP A 515 -1.82 -14.65 -6.68
N ASN A 516 -2.97 -15.33 -6.54
CA ASN A 516 -4.27 -14.90 -7.01
C ASN A 516 -5.07 -14.18 -5.93
N GLY A 517 -4.85 -14.44 -4.65
CA GLY A 517 -5.67 -13.82 -3.62
C GLY A 517 -5.34 -14.14 -2.15
N LEU A 518 -6.21 -13.62 -1.31
CA LEU A 518 -6.21 -13.73 0.15
C LEU A 518 -7.60 -14.16 0.60
N LEU A 519 -7.68 -15.14 1.51
CA LEU A 519 -8.84 -15.44 2.32
C LEU A 519 -8.44 -15.33 3.79
N PHE A 520 -9.08 -14.42 4.52
CA PHE A 520 -9.09 -14.40 5.98
C PHE A 520 -10.41 -15.01 6.47
N GLY A 521 -10.35 -15.79 7.54
CA GLY A 521 -11.53 -16.32 8.23
C GLY A 521 -11.37 -16.23 9.74
N MET A 522 -12.50 -16.11 10.44
CA MET A 522 -12.60 -16.16 11.90
C MET A 522 -13.84 -16.95 12.28
N ILE A 523 -13.72 -17.82 13.29
CA ILE A 523 -14.84 -18.49 13.96
C ILE A 523 -14.64 -18.31 15.47
N ASP A 524 -15.68 -17.88 16.19
CA ASP A 524 -15.68 -17.71 17.64
C ASP A 524 -16.98 -18.30 18.20
N TYR A 525 -16.86 -19.22 19.15
CA TYR A 525 -17.96 -19.96 19.77
C TYR A 525 -17.83 -19.89 21.29
N ASP A 526 -18.93 -19.53 21.97
CA ASP A 526 -18.97 -19.46 23.41
C ASP A 526 -19.48 -20.77 24.02
N ILE A 527 -18.63 -21.44 24.81
CA ILE A 527 -18.92 -22.73 25.44
C ILE A 527 -19.77 -22.62 26.71
N PHE A 528 -19.91 -21.43 27.28
CA PHE A 528 -20.75 -21.18 28.46
C PHE A 528 -22.18 -20.84 28.06
N TYR A 529 -22.35 -20.00 27.04
CA TYR A 529 -23.65 -19.69 26.44
C TYR A 529 -24.12 -20.71 25.39
N ASN A 530 -23.26 -21.62 24.94
CA ASN A 530 -23.55 -22.59 23.87
C ASN A 530 -23.95 -21.89 22.54
N GLU A 531 -23.29 -20.77 22.21
CA GLU A 531 -23.70 -19.86 21.13
C GLU A 531 -22.57 -19.51 20.17
N LEU A 532 -22.93 -19.36 18.89
CA LEU A 532 -22.00 -19.01 17.82
C LEU A 532 -21.83 -17.49 17.76
N ASN A 533 -20.76 -17.00 18.38
CA ASN A 533 -20.56 -15.56 18.59
C ASN A 533 -20.15 -14.81 17.32
N ASN A 534 -19.27 -15.39 16.49
CA ASN A 534 -18.85 -14.78 15.22
C ASN A 534 -18.42 -15.83 14.19
N ILE A 535 -18.82 -15.63 12.93
CA ILE A 535 -18.17 -16.15 11.73
C ILE A 535 -17.92 -14.97 10.78
N THR A 536 -16.66 -14.68 10.51
CA THR A 536 -16.26 -13.70 9.48
C THR A 536 -15.44 -14.41 8.40
N ALA A 537 -15.68 -14.12 7.13
CA ALA A 537 -14.86 -14.55 6.01
C ALA A 537 -14.66 -13.39 5.01
N ILE A 538 -13.40 -12.97 4.82
CA ILE A 538 -13.03 -11.85 3.95
C ILE A 538 -12.08 -12.36 2.87
N SER A 539 -12.51 -12.28 1.61
CA SER A 539 -11.79 -12.78 0.44
C SER A 539 -11.54 -11.67 -0.57
N ASN A 540 -10.31 -11.65 -1.12
CA ASN A 540 -9.96 -10.87 -2.31
C ASN A 540 -9.28 -11.83 -3.30
N TYR A 541 -9.94 -12.14 -4.41
CA TYR A 541 -9.49 -13.19 -5.34
C TYR A 541 -9.54 -12.73 -6.81
N ARG A 542 -8.36 -12.66 -7.43
CA ARG A 542 -8.18 -12.43 -8.87
C ARG A 542 -8.33 -13.76 -9.61
N TYR A 543 -9.50 -13.97 -10.21
CA TYR A 543 -9.84 -15.18 -10.96
C TYR A 543 -9.14 -15.22 -12.33
N THR A 544 -9.03 -14.06 -13.00
CA THR A 544 -8.13 -13.84 -14.13
C THR A 544 -7.52 -12.45 -14.02
N ASP A 545 -6.51 -12.12 -14.83
CA ASP A 545 -5.95 -10.76 -14.86
C ASP A 545 -6.96 -9.67 -15.35
N LYS A 546 -8.17 -10.09 -15.78
CA LYS A 546 -9.31 -9.20 -16.08
C LYS A 546 -10.46 -9.27 -15.08
N LEU A 547 -10.52 -10.24 -14.17
CA LEU A 547 -11.66 -10.47 -13.29
C LEU A 547 -11.23 -10.74 -11.86
N SER A 548 -11.64 -9.87 -10.94
CA SER A 548 -11.38 -10.04 -9.50
C SER A 548 -12.63 -9.82 -8.64
N PHE A 549 -12.78 -10.69 -7.64
CA PHE A 549 -13.85 -10.64 -6.65
C PHE A 549 -13.34 -10.13 -5.31
N ASN A 550 -14.13 -9.31 -4.65
CA ASN A 550 -14.07 -9.05 -3.21
C ASN A 550 -15.34 -9.67 -2.60
N VAL A 551 -15.20 -10.50 -1.58
CA VAL A 551 -16.33 -11.09 -0.85
C VAL A 551 -16.10 -10.89 0.62
N THR A 552 -17.08 -10.34 1.32
CA THR A 552 -17.11 -10.33 2.79
C THR A 552 -18.42 -10.98 3.22
N TYR A 553 -18.32 -12.11 3.93
CA TYR A 553 -19.42 -12.70 4.67
C TYR A 553 -19.17 -12.51 6.16
N ASP A 554 -20.21 -12.15 6.89
CA ASP A 554 -20.16 -11.92 8.32
C ASP A 554 -21.49 -12.35 8.96
N TYR A 555 -21.41 -13.15 10.01
CA TYR A 555 -22.51 -13.58 10.87
C TYR A 555 -22.04 -13.41 12.30
N ARG A 556 -22.73 -12.61 13.12
CA ARG A 556 -22.28 -12.35 14.49
C ARG A 556 -23.42 -12.03 15.44
N ASN A 557 -23.19 -12.30 16.71
CA ASN A 557 -23.87 -11.58 17.79
C ASN A 557 -23.43 -10.10 17.76
N SER A 558 -24.40 -9.18 17.84
CA SER A 558 -24.20 -7.74 17.70
C SER A 558 -25.01 -6.96 18.76
N PRO A 559 -24.44 -6.63 19.94
CA PRO A 559 -23.04 -6.86 20.35
C PRO A 559 -22.71 -8.33 20.57
N LEU A 560 -21.41 -8.67 20.59
CA LEU A 560 -20.97 -10.02 20.90
C LEU A 560 -21.45 -10.43 22.30
N LEU A 561 -21.89 -11.68 22.45
CA LEU A 561 -22.54 -12.18 23.66
C LEU A 561 -21.55 -12.16 24.84
N THR A 562 -21.89 -11.36 25.85
CA THR A 562 -21.20 -11.24 27.14
C THR A 562 -22.23 -10.94 28.24
N THR A 563 -21.95 -11.26 29.50
CA THR A 563 -22.85 -10.94 30.64
C THR A 563 -23.09 -9.44 30.78
N GLN A 564 -22.10 -8.61 30.44
CA GLN A 564 -22.26 -7.15 30.32
C GLN A 564 -23.50 -6.72 29.51
N ASN A 565 -23.93 -7.51 28.51
CA ASN A 565 -25.08 -7.19 27.66
C ASN A 565 -26.41 -7.11 28.42
N ALA A 566 -26.52 -7.74 29.60
CA ALA A 566 -27.71 -7.71 30.45
C ALA A 566 -28.08 -6.30 30.96
N LEU A 567 -27.11 -5.39 31.03
CA LEU A 567 -27.33 -4.00 31.45
C LEU A 567 -28.01 -3.13 30.38
N GLN A 568 -28.06 -3.58 29.13
CA GLN A 568 -28.59 -2.78 28.03
C GLN A 568 -30.07 -2.45 28.21
N GLY A 569 -30.39 -1.15 28.15
CA GLY A 569 -31.74 -0.61 28.31
C GLY A 569 -32.25 -0.51 29.76
N LEU A 570 -31.46 -0.92 30.75
CA LEU A 570 -31.83 -0.83 32.18
C LEU A 570 -31.19 0.40 32.85
N SER A 571 -31.83 0.90 33.91
CA SER A 571 -31.35 2.05 34.71
C SER A 571 -30.33 1.67 35.79
N VAL A 572 -29.53 0.61 35.56
CA VAL A 572 -28.50 0.13 36.48
C VAL A 572 -27.14 0.08 35.79
N GLU A 573 -26.09 0.46 36.51
CA GLU A 573 -24.78 0.75 35.91
C GLU A 573 -23.76 -0.41 36.06
N SER A 574 -24.04 -1.42 36.88
CA SER A 574 -23.12 -2.54 37.16
C SER A 574 -23.81 -3.90 37.30
N ILE A 575 -23.06 -4.98 37.08
CA ILE A 575 -23.54 -6.34 37.29
C ILE A 575 -23.83 -6.62 38.77
N GLU A 576 -23.07 -6.03 39.72
CA GLU A 576 -23.42 -6.06 41.14
C GLU A 576 -24.80 -5.45 41.42
N ALA A 577 -25.17 -4.34 40.76
CA ALA A 577 -26.50 -3.77 40.90
C ALA A 577 -27.59 -4.72 40.37
N LEU A 578 -27.34 -5.45 39.27
CA LEU A 578 -28.24 -6.52 38.81
C LEU A 578 -28.31 -7.71 39.78
N GLN A 579 -27.21 -8.11 40.42
CA GLN A 579 -27.18 -9.23 41.39
C GLN A 579 -28.00 -8.96 42.65
N ASN A 580 -28.34 -7.70 42.95
CA ASN A 580 -29.27 -7.32 44.02
C ASN A 580 -30.75 -7.39 43.58
N LEU A 581 -31.03 -7.54 42.28
CA LEU A 581 -32.38 -7.50 41.69
C LEU A 581 -32.79 -8.82 41.02
N PHE A 582 -31.83 -9.59 40.52
CA PHE A 582 -32.00 -10.79 39.71
C PHE A 582 -31.02 -11.88 40.14
N THR A 583 -31.42 -13.15 40.01
CA THR A 583 -30.48 -14.27 40.18
C THR A 583 -29.48 -14.31 39.02
N ASN A 584 -28.30 -14.90 39.25
CA ASN A 584 -27.28 -15.07 38.21
C ASN A 584 -27.83 -15.69 36.91
N LYS A 585 -28.81 -16.62 37.00
CA LYS A 585 -29.44 -17.25 35.84
C LYS A 585 -30.28 -16.26 35.01
N GLU A 586 -31.02 -15.39 35.67
CA GLU A 586 -31.81 -14.35 35.01
C GLU A 586 -30.88 -13.32 34.37
N ILE A 587 -29.79 -12.93 35.04
CA ILE A 587 -28.76 -12.05 34.45
C ILE A 587 -28.16 -12.66 33.18
N TYR A 588 -27.83 -13.96 33.20
CA TYR A 588 -27.35 -14.65 31.99
C TYR A 588 -28.41 -14.72 30.88
N GLN A 589 -29.71 -14.88 31.21
CA GLN A 589 -30.79 -14.82 30.22
C GLN A 589 -30.95 -13.42 29.63
N LEU A 590 -30.94 -12.37 30.46
CA LEU A 590 -30.99 -10.98 30.01
C LEU A 590 -29.83 -10.64 29.07
N ALA A 591 -28.63 -11.20 29.30
CA ALA A 591 -27.51 -11.06 28.37
C ALA A 591 -27.78 -11.66 26.99
N VAL A 592 -28.48 -12.81 26.91
CA VAL A 592 -28.92 -13.43 25.66
C VAL A 592 -30.04 -12.60 25.00
N ASP A 593 -31.07 -12.21 25.75
CA ASP A 593 -32.21 -11.43 25.26
C ASP A 593 -31.81 -10.09 24.61
N ARG A 594 -30.72 -9.50 25.13
CA ARG A 594 -30.13 -8.23 24.67
C ARG A 594 -29.05 -8.40 23.59
N THR A 595 -28.94 -9.59 23.00
CA THR A 595 -27.93 -9.93 22.00
C THR A 595 -28.61 -10.40 20.72
N THR A 596 -28.68 -9.54 19.70
CA THR A 596 -29.26 -9.90 18.39
C THR A 596 -28.19 -10.42 17.44
N LYS A 597 -28.57 -11.37 16.58
CA LYS A 597 -27.73 -11.86 15.48
C LYS A 597 -27.86 -10.96 14.26
N GLY A 598 -26.72 -10.43 13.83
CA GLY A 598 -26.52 -9.68 12.59
C GLY A 598 -25.89 -10.54 11.51
N GLN A 599 -26.27 -10.29 10.25
CA GLN A 599 -25.68 -10.89 9.07
C GLN A 599 -25.33 -9.82 8.05
N ASN A 600 -24.20 -9.97 7.36
CA ASN A 600 -23.80 -9.12 6.24
C ASN A 600 -23.09 -9.96 5.17
N LEU A 601 -23.57 -9.88 3.92
CA LEU A 601 -22.94 -10.45 2.75
C LEU A 601 -22.69 -9.35 1.72
N PHE A 602 -21.42 -9.03 1.50
CA PHE A 602 -20.96 -8.15 0.44
C PHE A 602 -20.24 -8.96 -0.65
N ILE A 603 -20.59 -8.71 -1.91
CA ILE A 603 -19.93 -9.27 -3.09
C ILE A 603 -19.67 -8.13 -4.07
N GLY A 604 -18.40 -7.74 -4.23
CA GLY A 604 -17.92 -6.83 -5.26
C GLY A 604 -17.19 -7.59 -6.37
N THR A 605 -17.42 -7.22 -7.62
CA THR A 605 -16.77 -7.82 -8.81
C THR A 605 -16.24 -6.71 -9.70
N ASN A 606 -14.93 -6.71 -9.99
CA ASN A 606 -14.34 -5.82 -10.99
C ASN A 606 -13.99 -6.61 -12.26
N TYR A 607 -14.47 -6.15 -13.42
CA TYR A 607 -14.19 -6.71 -14.73
C TYR A 607 -13.52 -5.69 -15.66
N GLN A 608 -12.25 -5.90 -15.96
CA GLN A 608 -11.46 -5.12 -16.91
C GLN A 608 -11.79 -5.55 -18.35
N ILE A 609 -12.70 -4.82 -19.01
CA ILE A 609 -13.12 -5.08 -20.39
C ILE A 609 -11.90 -4.99 -21.32
N ASN A 610 -11.18 -3.88 -21.23
CA ASN A 610 -9.86 -3.63 -21.83
C ASN A 610 -9.13 -2.54 -21.01
N ASP A 611 -7.90 -2.21 -21.38
CA ASP A 611 -6.99 -1.37 -20.58
C ASP A 611 -7.56 0.03 -20.24
N SER A 612 -8.49 0.55 -21.06
CA SER A 612 -9.18 1.82 -20.83
C SER A 612 -10.56 1.70 -20.18
N ARG A 613 -11.20 0.52 -20.08
CA ARG A 613 -12.57 0.35 -19.57
C ARG A 613 -12.69 -0.77 -18.55
N GLN A 614 -13.32 -0.46 -17.42
CA GLN A 614 -13.68 -1.43 -16.39
C GLN A 614 -15.16 -1.28 -16.00
N LEU A 615 -15.77 -2.39 -15.62
CA LEU A 615 -17.09 -2.46 -15.01
C LEU A 615 -16.94 -3.04 -13.61
N TYR A 616 -17.30 -2.26 -12.59
CA TYR A 616 -17.45 -2.74 -11.23
C TYR A 616 -18.94 -2.97 -10.92
N LEU A 617 -19.25 -4.09 -10.29
CA LEU A 617 -20.60 -4.45 -9.83
C LEU A 617 -20.51 -4.78 -8.34
N SER A 618 -21.46 -4.34 -7.52
CA SER A 618 -21.52 -4.77 -6.13
C SER A 618 -22.93 -5.07 -5.65
N MET A 619 -23.00 -5.99 -4.68
CA MET A 619 -24.18 -6.31 -3.90
C MET A 619 -23.81 -6.31 -2.42
N SER A 620 -24.63 -5.69 -1.59
CA SER A 620 -24.58 -5.83 -0.13
C SER A 620 -25.96 -6.24 0.38
N LEU A 621 -26.03 -7.32 1.15
CA LEU A 621 -27.21 -7.77 1.87
C LEU A 621 -26.87 -7.70 3.36
N SER A 622 -27.62 -6.94 4.15
CA SER A 622 -27.41 -6.88 5.60
C SER A 622 -28.72 -7.01 6.35
N SER A 623 -28.72 -7.73 7.47
CA SER A 623 -29.88 -7.86 8.35
C SER A 623 -29.46 -7.96 9.82
N VAL A 624 -30.36 -7.55 10.70
CA VAL A 624 -30.26 -7.75 12.15
C VAL A 624 -31.62 -8.27 12.62
N GLU A 625 -31.63 -9.35 13.39
CA GLU A 625 -32.88 -9.88 13.96
C GLU A 625 -33.45 -8.97 15.06
N ALA A 626 -34.70 -9.21 15.46
CA ALA A 626 -35.33 -8.47 16.54
C ALA A 626 -34.77 -8.91 17.90
N SER A 627 -34.64 -7.99 18.87
CA SER A 627 -34.27 -8.36 20.24
C SER A 627 -35.44 -8.99 20.98
N VAL A 628 -35.17 -9.66 22.09
CA VAL A 628 -36.22 -10.18 22.98
C VAL A 628 -36.61 -9.09 23.99
N GLU A 629 -37.91 -8.94 24.24
CA GLU A 629 -38.44 -8.11 25.33
C GLU A 629 -38.28 -8.84 26.67
N SER A 630 -37.59 -8.20 27.61
CA SER A 630 -37.42 -8.73 28.97
C SER A 630 -37.02 -7.63 29.96
N ALA A 631 -37.27 -7.83 31.25
CA ALA A 631 -36.99 -6.87 32.33
C ALA A 631 -37.49 -5.42 32.05
N GLY A 632 -38.64 -5.27 31.36
CA GLY A 632 -39.25 -3.97 31.06
C GLY A 632 -38.62 -3.20 29.89
N VAL A 633 -37.70 -3.79 29.13
CA VAL A 633 -37.13 -3.20 27.91
C VAL A 633 -37.80 -3.83 26.69
N ALA A 634 -38.41 -2.98 25.86
CA ALA A 634 -39.15 -3.39 24.67
C ALA A 634 -38.25 -3.94 23.54
N VAL A 635 -38.86 -4.70 22.62
CA VAL A 635 -38.24 -5.23 21.40
C VAL A 635 -37.64 -4.12 20.52
N ALA A 636 -36.35 -4.22 20.21
CA ALA A 636 -35.77 -3.56 19.04
C ALA A 636 -36.17 -4.36 17.78
N PRO A 637 -36.84 -3.75 16.79
CA PRO A 637 -37.35 -4.47 15.62
C PRO A 637 -36.22 -4.93 14.68
N SER A 638 -36.44 -6.05 13.99
CA SER A 638 -35.52 -6.56 12.97
C SER A 638 -35.39 -5.60 11.78
N THR A 639 -34.19 -5.45 11.25
CA THR A 639 -33.90 -4.64 10.06
C THR A 639 -33.30 -5.49 8.94
N SER A 640 -33.50 -5.07 7.69
CA SER A 640 -32.88 -5.70 6.52
C SER A 640 -32.74 -4.73 5.35
N ASP A 641 -31.53 -4.59 4.82
CA ASP A 641 -31.19 -3.71 3.69
C ASP A 641 -30.57 -4.50 2.54
N ILE A 642 -30.89 -4.09 1.31
CA ILE A 642 -30.32 -4.63 0.07
C ILE A 642 -29.82 -3.46 -0.76
N ASN A 643 -28.51 -3.46 -1.04
CA ASN A 643 -27.84 -2.46 -1.87
C ASN A 643 -27.24 -3.13 -3.10
N LEU A 644 -27.39 -2.48 -4.26
CA LEU A 644 -26.82 -2.91 -5.55
C LEU A 644 -26.14 -1.70 -6.21
N SER A 645 -24.89 -1.85 -6.67
CA SER A 645 -24.20 -0.83 -7.47
C SER A 645 -23.68 -1.40 -8.80
N ALA A 646 -23.60 -0.53 -9.81
CA ALA A 646 -23.01 -0.82 -11.09
C ALA A 646 -22.26 0.42 -11.60
N ASP A 647 -20.94 0.36 -11.55
CA ASP A 647 -20.03 1.48 -11.74
C ASP A 647 -19.16 1.21 -12.97
N TYR A 648 -19.58 1.72 -14.13
CA TYR A 648 -18.77 1.71 -15.35
C TYR A 648 -17.81 2.91 -15.35
N SER A 649 -16.53 2.67 -15.65
CA SER A 649 -15.55 3.74 -15.82
C SER A 649 -14.66 3.53 -17.05
N GLN A 650 -14.44 4.63 -17.77
CA GLN A 650 -13.64 4.68 -18.99
C GLN A 650 -12.62 5.82 -18.91
N LYS A 651 -11.35 5.49 -19.15
CA LYS A 651 -10.24 6.43 -19.29
C LYS A 651 -10.09 6.85 -20.75
N GLY A 652 -9.46 8.00 -20.98
CA GLY A 652 -9.27 8.53 -22.33
C GLY A 652 -10.56 8.88 -23.06
N LEU A 653 -11.49 9.59 -22.38
CA LEU A 653 -12.83 9.86 -22.92
C LEU A 653 -12.89 11.12 -23.82
N LEU A 654 -11.96 12.07 -23.66
CA LEU A 654 -11.80 13.23 -24.55
C LEU A 654 -10.45 13.20 -25.27
N PHE A 655 -9.37 12.85 -24.57
CA PHE A 655 -8.01 12.70 -25.08
C PHE A 655 -7.38 11.38 -24.61
N ASN A 656 -6.54 10.74 -25.43
CA ASN A 656 -5.93 9.45 -25.09
C ASN A 656 -5.06 9.44 -23.82
N ASP A 657 -4.64 10.61 -23.33
CA ASP A 657 -3.82 10.78 -22.13
C ASP A 657 -4.65 11.16 -20.86
N ASP A 658 -5.99 11.28 -20.96
CA ASP A 658 -6.86 11.63 -19.82
C ASP A 658 -6.90 10.53 -18.74
N TYR A 659 -6.85 10.96 -17.47
CA TYR A 659 -6.85 10.11 -16.28
C TYR A 659 -7.72 10.68 -15.15
#